data_AF-A0AA89AHW5-F1
#
_entry.id   AF-A0AA89AHW5-F1
#
_cell.length_a   1.000
_cell.length_b   1.000
_cell.length_c   1.000
_cell.angle_alpha   90.00
_cell.angle_beta   90.00
_cell.angle_gamma   90.00
#
_symmetry.space_group_name_H-M   'P 1'
#
loop_
_entity.id
_entity.type
_entity.pdbx_description
1 polymer ?
#
loop_
_entity_poly.entity_id
_entity_poly.type
_entity_poly.pdbx_seq_one_letter_code
_entity_poly.pdbx_strand_id
1 'polypeptide(L)'
;MDGIQHKFIEVNGLKLHVAEIGTGSPVVVFLHGFPEIWYTWRHQMIAVAKAGFRAIAPDYRGYGLSDPPPEPEKASFSDFIADLLALLDVLAISKVFLVGKDFGAMVAYPFALLHPDRVSGVVTLGVPFMPPGPPKHHKSLPEGFYISRWREPGRAEADFGRLDVKTVVRNIYILFSRSEIPIASEDKEIMDLVEPSTPLPSWFTEEDLATYGALYEKSGFQTALQVPYRSFGEQSDGKDSDDVPQPKVEAPALFIMGEKDYVFKFPGMDEYIRTGQVKMFVPNLEIIILPDGTHFVQEQFPDQHTKNSRMEGIEHKFIGVNGLKLHVAEIGTGSSVVVFLHGFPEIWYTWRHQMIAVAKAGFRAIAPDYRGYGLSDPSAEPEKSSFSDLTGDLLAVLDALAISKVCPVKSPLFPIKVFLIGKDFGALVAYQFALVHPEKVSGVATLGVPFLPPGPPVQHGKLPEGFYMSRWKEPGRAETDFGRLDVKTVVRNIYILFSRSEIPIADEDKEIMDLVEPSTPLPSWFTEEDLSTYAALYEKSGFQTALQVPYRSFGELSNVKDPIDVPKVEAPALLIMGEKDYVFKFPGMEDYIRSGQVKTYVPNLEIIILPDGSHFVQEQFPDQVNGLKLHVAETGSGSSVVIFLHGFPEIWYSWRHQMVAVAEAGFRAVAPDYRGYGLSDSPAEPEKTTYADFISDLLAVFAALSISKFFLVGKDFGAWPVFLLARLHPERVTGVVTLGVPYSPPRPTMYHLTLPEGFYINRWQETGRAEADFGRLDAKTVVRNIYILFSRSELPIAGENHEIMDLVEPATLLPPWFTEEDLSTYGALYKKSGFRTALKVPYRSMRSLDEGFDIPNPNVEVPALLIMGEKDYILKFPGMEDYVRTGQVNFFVPSLETAYVPEGTHFVQEQFPEQVNQLILAFLHKHS
;
A
#
# COMPACT_ATOMS: atom_id res chain seq x y z
N MET A 1 -17.40 -12.69 -8.48
CA MET A 1 -18.60 -12.30 -7.72
C MET A 1 -18.70 -13.02 -6.37
N ASP A 2 -17.89 -14.06 -6.13
CA ASP A 2 -17.84 -14.76 -4.84
C ASP A 2 -17.70 -13.79 -3.66
N GLY A 3 -18.64 -13.88 -2.71
CA GLY A 3 -18.64 -13.09 -1.48
C GLY A 3 -19.67 -11.96 -1.42
N ILE A 4 -20.31 -11.55 -2.53
CA ILE A 4 -21.43 -10.60 -2.49
C ILE A 4 -22.70 -11.33 -2.04
N GLN A 5 -23.25 -10.91 -0.91
CA GLN A 5 -24.50 -11.43 -0.36
C GLN A 5 -25.68 -10.60 -0.86
N HIS A 6 -26.75 -11.27 -1.28
CA HIS A 6 -27.99 -10.62 -1.66
C HIS A 6 -29.04 -10.80 -0.57
N LYS A 7 -29.60 -9.68 -0.12
CA LYS A 7 -30.64 -9.64 0.90
C LYS A 7 -31.87 -8.93 0.36
N PHE A 8 -33.00 -9.23 0.96
CA PHE A 8 -34.23 -8.49 0.75
C PHE A 8 -34.66 -7.87 2.07
N ILE A 9 -34.91 -6.57 2.04
CA ILE A 9 -35.18 -5.77 3.24
C ILE A 9 -36.51 -5.05 3.02
N GLU A 10 -37.41 -5.19 3.99
CA GLU A 10 -38.69 -4.48 4.00
C GLU A 10 -38.44 -3.02 4.40
N VAL A 11 -38.74 -2.10 3.48
CA VAL A 11 -38.54 -0.65 3.63
C VAL A 11 -39.80 0.05 3.14
N ASN A 12 -40.44 0.85 3.99
CA ASN A 12 -41.65 1.62 3.65
C ASN A 12 -42.78 0.78 2.99
N GLY A 13 -42.90 -0.49 3.37
CA GLY A 13 -43.91 -1.41 2.82
C GLY A 13 -43.55 -2.03 1.46
N LEU A 14 -42.30 -1.90 1.02
CA LEU A 14 -41.74 -2.54 -0.18
C LEU A 14 -40.56 -3.42 0.17
N LYS A 15 -40.41 -4.53 -0.54
CA LYS A 15 -39.24 -5.40 -0.41
C LYS A 15 -38.14 -4.94 -1.36
N LEU A 16 -37.11 -4.31 -0.81
CA LEU A 16 -35.95 -3.84 -1.57
C LEU A 16 -34.84 -4.88 -1.59
N HIS A 17 -34.26 -5.10 -2.75
CA HIS A 17 -33.05 -5.88 -2.92
C HIS A 17 -31.82 -5.06 -2.53
N VAL A 18 -30.90 -5.71 -1.82
CA VAL A 18 -29.63 -5.14 -1.38
C VAL A 18 -28.51 -6.14 -1.62
N ALA A 19 -27.51 -5.74 -2.39
CA ALA A 19 -26.23 -6.43 -2.48
C ALA A 19 -25.28 -5.90 -1.40
N GLU A 20 -24.58 -6.79 -0.71
CA GLU A 20 -23.72 -6.45 0.43
C GLU A 20 -22.44 -7.28 0.44
N ILE A 21 -21.30 -6.65 0.75
CA ILE A 21 -20.01 -7.34 0.97
C ILE A 21 -19.16 -6.60 2.00
N GLY A 22 -18.40 -7.34 2.81
CA GLY A 22 -17.61 -6.80 3.92
C GLY A 22 -18.42 -6.58 5.20
N THR A 23 -17.73 -6.47 6.34
CA THR A 23 -18.35 -6.33 7.68
C THR A 23 -17.79 -5.16 8.49
N GLY A 24 -16.92 -4.35 7.90
CA GLY A 24 -16.24 -3.28 8.62
C GLY A 24 -17.08 -2.02 8.82
N SER A 25 -16.53 -1.09 9.61
CA SER A 25 -17.00 0.29 9.75
C SER A 25 -15.80 1.18 9.43
N PRO A 26 -15.89 2.11 8.45
CA PRO A 26 -17.13 2.75 7.95
C PRO A 26 -17.93 1.96 6.90
N VAL A 27 -19.18 2.37 6.66
CA VAL A 27 -20.05 1.82 5.62
C VAL A 27 -20.08 2.73 4.38
N VAL A 28 -20.04 2.13 3.19
CA VAL A 28 -20.17 2.80 1.89
C VAL A 28 -21.46 2.32 1.22
N VAL A 29 -22.34 3.25 0.84
CA VAL A 29 -23.58 2.96 0.12
C VAL A 29 -23.48 3.46 -1.32
N PHE A 30 -23.72 2.56 -2.27
CA PHE A 30 -23.65 2.81 -3.70
C PHE A 30 -25.03 2.94 -4.32
N LEU A 31 -25.27 4.05 -5.02
CA LEU A 31 -26.55 4.48 -5.58
C LEU A 31 -26.43 4.56 -7.10
N HIS A 32 -27.17 3.71 -7.82
CA HIS A 32 -27.06 3.56 -9.28
C HIS A 32 -27.90 4.59 -10.06
N GLY A 33 -27.61 4.76 -11.35
CA GLY A 33 -28.40 5.59 -12.28
C GLY A 33 -29.36 4.77 -13.14
N PHE A 34 -29.72 5.30 -14.31
CA PHE A 34 -30.49 4.59 -15.33
C PHE A 34 -29.63 4.33 -16.57
N PRO A 35 -29.60 3.10 -17.13
CA PRO A 35 -30.42 1.94 -16.82
C PRO A 35 -29.72 1.01 -15.81
N GLU A 36 -28.89 1.54 -14.92
CA GLU A 36 -28.09 0.70 -14.02
C GLU A 36 -28.94 0.11 -12.88
N ILE A 37 -28.34 -0.82 -12.15
CA ILE A 37 -28.82 -1.51 -10.95
C ILE A 37 -27.59 -1.82 -10.07
N TRP A 38 -27.75 -2.45 -8.90
CA TRP A 38 -26.64 -2.75 -7.97
C TRP A 38 -25.38 -3.30 -8.66
N TYR A 39 -25.57 -4.07 -9.73
CA TYR A 39 -24.52 -4.76 -10.50
C TYR A 39 -23.47 -3.81 -11.10
N THR A 40 -23.80 -2.55 -11.37
CA THR A 40 -22.81 -1.55 -11.86
C THR A 40 -21.65 -1.38 -10.87
N TRP A 41 -21.91 -1.58 -9.57
CA TRP A 41 -20.94 -1.36 -8.49
C TRP A 41 -20.11 -2.59 -8.13
N ARG A 42 -20.30 -3.72 -8.81
CA ARG A 42 -19.68 -5.01 -8.45
C ARG A 42 -18.16 -4.93 -8.23
N HIS A 43 -17.47 -4.13 -9.05
CA HIS A 43 -16.02 -3.94 -8.95
C HIS A 43 -15.64 -3.10 -7.72
N GLN A 44 -16.30 -1.95 -7.54
CA GLN A 44 -16.02 -1.04 -6.43
C GLN A 44 -16.42 -1.64 -5.07
N MET A 45 -17.51 -2.39 -5.00
CA MET A 45 -17.94 -3.09 -3.79
C MET A 45 -16.86 -4.07 -3.29
N ILE A 46 -16.25 -4.83 -4.20
CA ILE A 46 -15.14 -5.74 -3.86
C ILE A 46 -13.91 -4.93 -3.39
N ALA A 47 -13.57 -3.85 -4.08
CA ALA A 47 -12.41 -3.02 -3.76
C ALA A 47 -12.52 -2.38 -2.37
N VAL A 48 -13.66 -1.77 -2.04
CA VAL A 48 -13.83 -1.13 -0.72
C VAL A 48 -13.96 -2.15 0.40
N ALA A 49 -14.55 -3.33 0.14
CA ALA A 49 -14.59 -4.42 1.12
C ALA A 49 -13.18 -4.95 1.44
N LYS A 50 -12.31 -5.09 0.43
CA LYS A 50 -10.89 -5.42 0.63
C LYS A 50 -10.15 -4.34 1.41
N ALA A 51 -10.56 -3.08 1.30
CA ALA A 51 -10.03 -1.97 2.08
C ALA A 51 -10.60 -1.90 3.51
N GLY A 52 -11.40 -2.88 3.94
CA GLY A 52 -11.94 -2.97 5.30
C GLY A 52 -13.28 -2.25 5.52
N PHE A 53 -13.94 -1.76 4.47
CA PHE A 53 -15.27 -1.16 4.56
C PHE A 53 -16.38 -2.21 4.44
N ARG A 54 -17.59 -1.85 4.86
CA ARG A 54 -18.82 -2.56 4.46
C ARG A 54 -19.43 -1.86 3.26
N ALA A 55 -19.62 -2.57 2.16
CA ALA A 55 -20.23 -2.06 0.93
C ALA A 55 -21.68 -2.50 0.82
N ILE A 56 -22.58 -1.57 0.49
CA ILE A 56 -24.00 -1.82 0.31
C ILE A 56 -24.46 -1.16 -0.99
N ALA A 57 -25.12 -1.93 -1.87
CA ALA A 57 -25.72 -1.41 -3.11
C ALA A 57 -27.18 -1.88 -3.20
N PRO A 58 -28.15 -1.01 -2.87
CA PRO A 58 -29.56 -1.32 -3.08
C PRO A 58 -29.97 -1.15 -4.55
N ASP A 59 -30.91 -1.96 -5.00
CA ASP A 59 -31.73 -1.64 -6.17
C ASP A 59 -32.87 -0.70 -5.74
N TYR A 60 -33.07 0.41 -6.45
CA TYR A 60 -34.22 1.29 -6.17
C TYR A 60 -35.56 0.57 -6.34
N ARG A 61 -36.63 1.07 -5.70
CA ARG A 61 -37.98 0.56 -5.92
C ARG A 61 -38.32 0.52 -7.41
N GLY A 62 -38.83 -0.62 -7.88
CA GLY A 62 -39.13 -0.85 -9.30
C GLY A 62 -37.91 -1.01 -10.22
N TYR A 63 -36.71 -1.21 -9.69
CA TYR A 63 -35.51 -1.60 -10.43
C TYR A 63 -35.07 -3.02 -10.05
N GLY A 64 -34.52 -3.74 -11.03
CA GLY A 64 -33.83 -5.01 -10.82
C GLY A 64 -34.65 -6.03 -10.01
N LEU A 65 -34.19 -6.34 -8.80
CA LEU A 65 -34.86 -7.32 -7.95
C LEU A 65 -35.84 -6.72 -6.93
N SER A 66 -35.86 -5.39 -6.74
CA SER A 66 -36.74 -4.67 -5.81
C SER A 66 -38.19 -4.60 -6.29
N ASP A 67 -39.13 -4.60 -5.35
CA ASP A 67 -40.55 -4.46 -5.65
C ASP A 67 -40.86 -3.11 -6.31
N PRO A 68 -41.76 -3.06 -7.31
CA PRO A 68 -42.30 -1.80 -7.80
C PRO A 68 -43.25 -1.17 -6.76
N PRO A 69 -43.34 0.17 -6.71
CA PRO A 69 -44.36 0.83 -5.89
C PRO A 69 -45.79 0.50 -6.40
N PRO A 70 -46.83 0.58 -5.55
CA PRO A 70 -48.21 0.29 -5.96
C PRO A 70 -48.75 1.21 -7.06
N GLU A 71 -48.27 2.46 -7.09
CA GLU A 71 -48.62 3.48 -8.09
C GLU A 71 -47.31 4.01 -8.73
N PRO A 72 -46.70 3.26 -9.69
CA PRO A 72 -45.43 3.62 -10.31
C PRO A 72 -45.36 5.02 -10.88
N GLU A 73 -46.45 5.52 -11.45
CA GLU A 73 -46.59 6.85 -12.04
C GLU A 73 -46.51 8.00 -11.02
N LYS A 74 -46.63 7.71 -9.72
CA LYS A 74 -46.49 8.69 -8.63
C LYS A 74 -45.12 8.67 -7.95
N ALA A 75 -44.24 7.74 -8.34
CA ALA A 75 -42.92 7.63 -7.74
C ALA A 75 -42.04 8.85 -8.07
N SER A 76 -41.23 9.27 -7.11
CA SER A 76 -40.39 10.46 -7.19
C SER A 76 -39.00 10.23 -6.59
N PHE A 77 -38.07 11.18 -6.79
CA PHE A 77 -36.77 11.15 -6.10
C PHE A 77 -36.91 11.25 -4.57
N SER A 78 -37.98 11.86 -4.07
CA SER A 78 -38.23 11.94 -2.62
C SER A 78 -38.48 10.55 -2.02
N ASP A 79 -39.09 9.65 -2.79
CA ASP A 79 -39.26 8.26 -2.41
C ASP A 79 -37.91 7.53 -2.28
N PHE A 80 -36.98 7.75 -3.22
CA PHE A 80 -35.65 7.13 -3.15
C PHE A 80 -34.84 7.61 -1.94
N ILE A 81 -34.96 8.90 -1.59
CA ILE A 81 -34.32 9.48 -0.40
C ILE A 81 -34.94 8.88 0.88
N ALA A 82 -36.27 8.78 0.93
CA ALA A 82 -37.00 8.20 2.06
C ALA A 82 -36.69 6.70 2.25
N ASP A 83 -36.55 5.95 1.15
CA ASP A 83 -36.14 4.55 1.19
C ASP A 83 -34.71 4.38 1.67
N LEU A 84 -33.79 5.23 1.22
CA LEU A 84 -32.40 5.20 1.70
C LEU A 84 -32.34 5.45 3.21
N LEU A 85 -33.07 6.44 3.72
CA LEU A 85 -33.10 6.72 5.16
C LEU A 85 -33.64 5.52 5.95
N ALA A 86 -34.80 4.99 5.55
CA ALA A 86 -35.43 3.86 6.22
C ALA A 86 -34.60 2.58 6.11
N LEU A 87 -33.92 2.34 4.99
CA LEU A 87 -32.97 1.24 4.81
C LEU A 87 -31.82 1.33 5.81
N LEU A 88 -31.21 2.51 5.99
CA LEU A 88 -30.14 2.71 6.96
C LEU A 88 -30.63 2.47 8.40
N ASP A 89 -31.85 2.88 8.72
CA ASP A 89 -32.44 2.67 10.04
C ASP A 89 -32.71 1.18 10.32
N VAL A 90 -33.28 0.45 9.36
CA VAL A 90 -33.50 -1.01 9.47
C VAL A 90 -32.19 -1.78 9.62
N LEU A 91 -31.14 -1.32 8.94
CA LEU A 91 -29.80 -1.91 9.03
C LEU A 91 -28.99 -1.46 10.25
N ALA A 92 -29.56 -0.59 11.10
CA ALA A 92 -28.91 0.03 12.26
C ALA A 92 -27.58 0.75 11.91
N ILE A 93 -27.55 1.43 10.76
CA ILE A 93 -26.38 2.17 10.27
C ILE A 93 -26.55 3.66 10.58
N SER A 94 -25.71 4.17 11.48
CA SER A 94 -25.78 5.56 11.91
C SER A 94 -25.22 6.55 10.89
N LYS A 95 -24.12 6.21 10.20
CA LYS A 95 -23.42 7.13 9.29
C LYS A 95 -22.78 6.39 8.11
N VAL A 96 -22.82 6.98 6.92
CA VAL A 96 -22.33 6.36 5.67
C VAL A 96 -21.51 7.31 4.80
N PHE A 97 -20.61 6.75 4.00
CA PHE A 97 -20.18 7.40 2.76
C PHE A 97 -21.18 7.08 1.65
N LEU A 98 -21.61 8.10 0.90
CA LEU A 98 -22.52 7.93 -0.23
C LEU A 98 -21.74 7.99 -1.53
N VAL A 99 -21.99 7.03 -2.43
CA VAL A 99 -21.44 7.01 -3.78
C VAL A 99 -22.60 6.97 -4.76
N GLY A 100 -22.80 8.00 -5.58
CA GLY A 100 -23.93 8.09 -6.50
C GLY A 100 -23.48 8.31 -7.94
N LYS A 101 -23.96 7.49 -8.88
CA LYS A 101 -23.69 7.69 -10.31
C LYS A 101 -24.95 8.13 -11.04
N ASP A 102 -24.81 9.09 -11.94
CA ASP A 102 -25.90 9.62 -12.77
C ASP A 102 -27.10 10.03 -11.89
N PHE A 103 -28.29 9.46 -12.06
CA PHE A 103 -29.45 9.78 -11.21
C PHE A 103 -29.26 9.42 -9.73
N GLY A 104 -28.34 8.51 -9.39
CA GLY A 104 -27.94 8.26 -8.01
C GLY A 104 -27.30 9.48 -7.35
N ALA A 105 -26.65 10.37 -8.11
CA ALA A 105 -26.16 11.66 -7.60
C ALA A 105 -27.31 12.60 -7.19
N MET A 106 -28.45 12.50 -7.87
CA MET A 106 -29.68 13.25 -7.56
C MET A 106 -30.40 12.72 -6.32
N VAL A 107 -29.94 11.60 -5.75
CA VAL A 107 -30.34 11.12 -4.43
C VAL A 107 -29.26 11.45 -3.39
N ALA A 108 -27.98 11.20 -3.71
CA ALA A 108 -26.85 11.37 -2.80
C ALA A 108 -26.72 12.81 -2.26
N TYR A 109 -26.78 13.81 -3.15
CA TYR A 109 -26.66 15.20 -2.75
C TYR A 109 -27.84 15.70 -1.90
N PRO A 110 -29.12 15.53 -2.33
CA PRO A 110 -30.25 15.89 -1.47
C PRO A 110 -30.26 15.13 -0.14
N PHE A 111 -29.86 13.86 -0.11
CA PHE A 111 -29.74 13.12 1.14
C PHE A 111 -28.71 13.76 2.08
N ALA A 112 -27.55 14.16 1.57
CA ALA A 112 -26.53 14.85 2.37
C ALA A 112 -27.00 16.23 2.87
N LEU A 113 -27.86 16.92 2.13
CA LEU A 113 -28.48 18.18 2.56
C LEU A 113 -29.54 17.97 3.65
N LEU A 114 -30.39 16.96 3.51
CA LEU A 114 -31.50 16.68 4.42
C LEU A 114 -31.06 15.94 5.69
N HIS A 115 -29.99 15.16 5.60
CA HIS A 115 -29.49 14.30 6.66
C HIS A 115 -27.96 14.40 6.83
N PRO A 116 -27.40 15.61 7.07
CA PRO A 116 -25.95 15.81 7.15
C PRO A 116 -25.29 14.96 8.24
N ASP A 117 -25.97 14.73 9.37
CA ASP A 117 -25.46 13.89 10.46
C ASP A 117 -25.30 12.41 10.09
N ARG A 118 -25.98 11.97 9.01
CA ARG A 118 -25.94 10.59 8.51
C ARG A 118 -24.87 10.38 7.44
N VAL A 119 -24.14 11.42 7.03
CA VAL A 119 -23.19 11.36 5.90
C VAL A 119 -21.77 11.73 6.35
N SER A 120 -20.81 10.85 6.07
CA SER A 120 -19.37 11.07 6.29
C SER A 120 -18.68 11.72 5.09
N GLY A 121 -19.20 11.50 3.88
CA GLY A 121 -18.69 12.07 2.64
C GLY A 121 -19.55 11.63 1.44
N VAL A 122 -19.44 12.36 0.33
CA VAL A 122 -20.22 12.12 -0.88
C VAL A 122 -19.31 12.00 -2.09
N VAL A 123 -19.42 10.91 -2.83
CA VAL A 123 -18.76 10.72 -4.12
C VAL A 123 -19.83 10.67 -5.20
N THR A 124 -19.67 11.44 -6.27
CA THR A 124 -20.59 11.41 -7.41
C THR A 124 -19.88 11.20 -8.73
N LEU A 125 -20.56 10.50 -9.66
CA LEU A 125 -20.01 10.14 -10.95
C LEU A 125 -20.95 10.58 -12.09
N GLY A 126 -20.38 11.25 -13.10
CA GLY A 126 -21.07 11.67 -14.33
C GLY A 126 -22.01 12.88 -14.21
N VAL A 127 -22.70 13.04 -13.08
CA VAL A 127 -23.63 14.17 -12.84
C VAL A 127 -23.17 15.01 -11.65
N PRO A 128 -22.91 16.33 -11.83
CA PRO A 128 -22.52 17.21 -10.74
C PRO A 128 -23.73 17.63 -9.89
N PHE A 129 -23.48 18.36 -8.79
CA PHE A 129 -24.56 18.99 -8.03
C PHE A 129 -25.32 20.01 -8.90
N MET A 130 -26.63 19.83 -9.01
CA MET A 130 -27.53 20.74 -9.71
C MET A 130 -28.30 21.60 -8.69
N PRO A 131 -28.22 22.94 -8.75
CA PRO A 131 -28.89 23.81 -7.80
C PRO A 131 -30.43 23.77 -7.96
N PRO A 132 -31.20 24.02 -6.88
CA PRO A 132 -32.66 24.09 -6.95
C PRO A 132 -33.15 25.19 -7.90
N GLY A 133 -34.12 24.86 -8.75
CA GLY A 133 -34.75 25.78 -9.71
C GLY A 133 -35.10 25.09 -11.02
N PRO A 134 -35.92 25.71 -11.89
CA PRO A 134 -36.24 25.11 -13.18
C PRO A 134 -34.94 24.96 -13.98
N PRO A 135 -34.60 23.74 -14.44
CA PRO A 135 -33.37 23.52 -15.17
C PRO A 135 -33.36 24.37 -16.45
N LYS A 136 -32.47 25.36 -16.49
CA LYS A 136 -32.43 26.37 -17.57
C LYS A 136 -32.01 25.77 -18.93
N HIS A 137 -31.48 24.55 -18.93
CA HIS A 137 -30.89 23.88 -20.10
C HIS A 137 -31.90 23.19 -21.03
N HIS A 138 -33.09 22.78 -20.54
CA HIS A 138 -34.04 22.03 -21.39
C HIS A 138 -34.76 22.89 -22.43
N LYS A 139 -34.86 24.21 -22.20
CA LYS A 139 -35.57 25.11 -23.14
C LYS A 139 -34.78 25.40 -24.42
N SER A 140 -33.50 25.04 -24.48
CA SER A 140 -32.62 25.29 -25.64
C SER A 140 -32.25 24.03 -26.43
N LEU A 141 -32.69 22.85 -25.98
CA LEU A 141 -32.42 21.58 -26.66
C LEU A 141 -33.58 21.19 -27.59
N PRO A 142 -33.30 20.55 -28.76
CA PRO A 142 -34.32 20.24 -29.76
C PRO A 142 -35.32 19.18 -29.27
N GLU A 143 -36.51 19.13 -29.89
CA GLU A 143 -37.55 18.12 -29.61
C GLU A 143 -37.02 16.68 -29.68
N GLY A 144 -36.04 16.44 -30.57
CA GLY A 144 -35.35 15.16 -30.73
C GLY A 144 -34.57 14.65 -29.52
N PHE A 145 -34.31 15.49 -28.52
CA PHE A 145 -33.51 15.16 -27.35
C PHE A 145 -34.12 14.04 -26.51
N TYR A 146 -33.32 13.04 -26.13
CA TYR A 146 -33.80 11.82 -25.48
C TYR A 146 -34.63 12.07 -24.20
N ILE A 147 -34.22 13.01 -23.34
CA ILE A 147 -34.98 13.32 -22.12
C ILE A 147 -36.37 13.85 -22.47
N SER A 148 -36.48 14.73 -23.48
CA SER A 148 -37.76 15.28 -23.92
C SER A 148 -38.71 14.17 -24.39
N ARG A 149 -38.19 13.19 -25.13
CA ARG A 149 -38.97 12.06 -25.63
C ARG A 149 -39.35 11.06 -24.55
N TRP A 150 -38.43 10.73 -23.64
CA TRP A 150 -38.72 9.78 -22.56
C TRP A 150 -39.60 10.35 -21.46
N ARG A 151 -39.62 11.69 -21.32
CA ARG A 151 -40.54 12.41 -20.45
C ARG A 151 -42.00 12.31 -20.90
N GLU A 152 -42.28 12.12 -22.19
CA GLU A 152 -43.64 11.96 -22.69
C GLU A 152 -44.20 10.58 -22.26
N PRO A 153 -45.29 10.54 -21.45
CA PRO A 153 -45.85 9.28 -20.98
C PRO A 153 -46.29 8.38 -22.15
N GLY A 154 -45.85 7.13 -22.13
CA GLY A 154 -46.19 6.13 -23.15
C GLY A 154 -45.28 6.12 -24.38
N ARG A 155 -44.49 7.17 -24.62
CA ARG A 155 -43.61 7.25 -25.80
C ARG A 155 -42.39 6.35 -25.70
N ALA A 156 -41.65 6.43 -24.59
CA ALA A 156 -40.51 5.54 -24.34
C ALA A 156 -40.96 4.08 -24.20
N GLU A 157 -42.11 3.84 -23.57
CA GLU A 157 -42.67 2.50 -23.45
C GLU A 157 -43.03 1.92 -24.83
N ALA A 158 -43.61 2.72 -25.72
CA ALA A 158 -43.86 2.31 -27.10
C ALA A 158 -42.56 2.06 -27.87
N ASP A 159 -41.54 2.91 -27.68
CA ASP A 159 -40.22 2.77 -28.31
C ASP A 159 -39.51 1.48 -27.86
N PHE A 160 -39.42 1.28 -26.55
CA PHE A 160 -38.77 0.13 -25.92
C PHE A 160 -39.55 -1.16 -26.21
N GLY A 161 -40.88 -1.10 -26.26
CA GLY A 161 -41.75 -2.24 -26.55
C GLY A 161 -41.60 -2.82 -27.96
N ARG A 162 -40.87 -2.15 -28.85
CA ARG A 162 -40.50 -2.70 -30.18
C ARG A 162 -39.37 -3.73 -30.10
N LEU A 163 -38.64 -3.78 -28.98
CA LEU A 163 -37.42 -4.54 -28.80
C LEU A 163 -37.53 -5.44 -27.57
N ASP A 164 -36.74 -6.51 -27.53
CA ASP A 164 -36.56 -7.26 -26.29
C ASP A 164 -35.75 -6.45 -25.26
N VAL A 165 -35.92 -6.76 -23.99
CA VAL A 165 -35.32 -6.02 -22.86
C VAL A 165 -33.80 -5.95 -22.98
N LYS A 166 -33.15 -7.06 -23.37
CA LYS A 166 -31.69 -7.11 -23.54
C LYS A 166 -31.25 -6.13 -24.63
N THR A 167 -31.96 -6.08 -25.76
CA THR A 167 -31.68 -5.11 -26.83
C THR A 167 -31.89 -3.65 -26.41
N VAL A 168 -32.90 -3.36 -25.57
CA VAL A 168 -33.09 -2.00 -25.02
C VAL A 168 -31.88 -1.59 -24.17
N VAL A 169 -31.47 -2.41 -23.20
CA VAL A 169 -30.30 -2.13 -22.34
C VAL A 169 -29.04 -1.96 -23.18
N ARG A 170 -28.82 -2.86 -24.15
CA ARG A 170 -27.70 -2.81 -25.10
C ARG A 170 -27.64 -1.46 -25.81
N ASN A 171 -28.77 -1.02 -26.37
CA ASN A 171 -28.83 0.23 -27.13
C ASN A 171 -28.55 1.44 -26.23
N ILE A 172 -29.07 1.43 -25.00
CA ILE A 172 -28.79 2.48 -24.01
C ILE A 172 -27.28 2.53 -23.69
N TYR A 173 -26.65 1.42 -23.33
CA TYR A 173 -25.20 1.39 -23.06
C TYR A 173 -24.36 1.87 -24.26
N ILE A 174 -24.73 1.48 -25.49
CA ILE A 174 -24.06 1.98 -26.71
C ILE A 174 -24.23 3.48 -26.86
N LEU A 175 -25.44 4.03 -26.69
CA LEU A 175 -25.72 5.45 -26.89
C LEU A 175 -24.99 6.34 -25.90
N PHE A 176 -25.02 5.97 -24.62
CA PHE A 176 -24.46 6.80 -23.55
C PHE A 176 -22.97 6.54 -23.28
N SER A 177 -22.36 5.58 -23.99
CA SER A 177 -20.90 5.46 -24.09
C SER A 177 -20.30 6.36 -25.18
N ARG A 178 -21.12 7.07 -25.95
CA ARG A 178 -20.67 8.04 -26.95
C ARG A 178 -20.49 9.43 -26.33
N SER A 179 -19.83 10.33 -27.03
CA SER A 179 -19.64 11.72 -26.60
C SER A 179 -20.75 12.67 -27.08
N GLU A 180 -21.56 12.22 -28.02
CA GLU A 180 -22.69 12.98 -28.57
C GLU A 180 -23.94 12.82 -27.70
N ILE A 181 -24.71 13.91 -27.60
CA ILE A 181 -26.04 13.86 -26.99
C ILE A 181 -26.97 13.04 -27.91
N PRO A 182 -27.69 12.03 -27.42
CA PRO A 182 -28.67 11.32 -28.23
C PRO A 182 -29.85 12.24 -28.62
N ILE A 183 -29.92 12.56 -29.91
CA ILE A 183 -30.96 13.41 -30.51
C ILE A 183 -31.49 12.70 -31.76
N ALA A 184 -32.75 12.29 -31.75
CA ALA A 184 -33.40 11.64 -32.89
C ALA A 184 -34.11 12.66 -33.80
N SER A 185 -34.07 12.41 -35.11
CA SER A 185 -34.85 13.15 -36.12
C SER A 185 -36.36 12.90 -35.96
N GLU A 186 -37.20 13.73 -36.56
CA GLU A 186 -38.67 13.64 -36.42
C GLU A 186 -39.26 12.29 -36.83
N ASP A 187 -38.59 11.56 -37.74
CA ASP A 187 -39.02 10.28 -38.31
C ASP A 187 -38.47 9.03 -37.57
N LYS A 188 -37.66 9.21 -36.54
CA LYS A 188 -37.00 8.14 -35.77
C LYS A 188 -37.27 8.28 -34.29
N GLU A 189 -37.21 7.20 -33.52
CA GLU A 189 -37.14 7.22 -32.06
C GLU A 189 -35.71 6.98 -31.52
N ILE A 190 -35.50 7.12 -30.19
CA ILE A 190 -34.16 7.06 -29.60
C ILE A 190 -33.52 5.68 -29.80
N MET A 191 -34.29 4.60 -29.70
CA MET A 191 -33.76 3.25 -29.95
C MET A 191 -33.33 3.03 -31.42
N ASP A 192 -33.80 3.85 -32.38
CA ASP A 192 -33.42 3.76 -33.80
C ASP A 192 -32.04 4.41 -34.09
N LEU A 193 -31.40 5.02 -33.09
CA LEU A 193 -30.07 5.62 -33.21
C LEU A 193 -28.93 4.58 -33.12
N VAL A 194 -29.27 3.32 -32.83
CA VAL A 194 -28.32 2.21 -32.74
C VAL A 194 -28.61 1.19 -33.82
N GLU A 195 -27.70 1.09 -34.78
CA GLU A 195 -27.76 0.02 -35.78
C GLU A 195 -27.56 -1.34 -35.11
N PRO A 196 -28.31 -2.40 -35.48
CA PRO A 196 -28.16 -3.73 -34.90
C PRO A 196 -26.73 -4.30 -34.99
N SER A 197 -25.96 -3.90 -36.01
CA SER A 197 -24.56 -4.32 -36.19
C SER A 197 -23.55 -3.55 -35.34
N THR A 198 -23.96 -2.50 -34.61
CA THR A 198 -23.06 -1.71 -33.76
C THR A 198 -22.50 -2.58 -32.64
N PRO A 199 -21.18 -2.73 -32.46
CA PRO A 199 -20.66 -3.55 -31.36
C PRO A 199 -20.94 -2.92 -30.00
N LEU A 200 -20.92 -3.75 -28.94
CA LEU A 200 -20.89 -3.26 -27.57
C LEU A 200 -19.63 -2.42 -27.30
N PRO A 201 -19.66 -1.49 -26.34
CA PRO A 201 -18.45 -0.89 -25.81
C PRO A 201 -17.46 -1.99 -25.39
N SER A 202 -16.17 -1.81 -25.67
CA SER A 202 -15.15 -2.86 -25.47
C SER A 202 -15.01 -3.35 -24.02
N TRP A 203 -15.43 -2.53 -23.05
CA TRP A 203 -15.42 -2.83 -21.63
C TRP A 203 -16.74 -3.44 -21.12
N PHE A 204 -17.79 -3.50 -21.95
CA PHE A 204 -19.10 -4.01 -21.57
C PHE A 204 -19.36 -5.36 -22.25
N THR A 205 -19.36 -6.44 -21.47
CA THR A 205 -19.40 -7.79 -22.02
C THR A 205 -20.82 -8.29 -22.30
N GLU A 206 -20.94 -9.34 -23.10
CA GLU A 206 -22.23 -10.03 -23.31
C GLU A 206 -22.79 -10.66 -22.02
N GLU A 207 -21.92 -11.03 -21.07
CA GLU A 207 -22.32 -11.54 -19.75
C GLU A 207 -22.91 -10.43 -18.89
N ASP A 208 -22.29 -9.25 -18.89
CA ASP A 208 -22.83 -8.08 -18.21
C ASP A 208 -24.20 -7.71 -18.80
N LEU A 209 -24.30 -7.67 -20.13
CA LEU A 209 -25.55 -7.39 -20.81
C LEU A 209 -26.63 -8.43 -20.50
N ALA A 210 -26.28 -9.72 -20.44
CA ALA A 210 -27.21 -10.77 -20.06
C ALA A 210 -27.72 -10.59 -18.61
N THR A 211 -26.82 -10.19 -17.70
CA THR A 211 -27.17 -9.92 -16.30
C THR A 211 -28.16 -8.75 -16.18
N TYR A 212 -27.88 -7.61 -16.82
CA TYR A 212 -28.81 -6.48 -16.84
C TYR A 212 -30.13 -6.85 -17.52
N GLY A 213 -30.09 -7.56 -18.65
CA GLY A 213 -31.28 -8.01 -19.37
C GLY A 213 -32.21 -8.85 -18.48
N ALA A 214 -31.68 -9.85 -17.80
CA ALA A 214 -32.45 -10.71 -16.90
C ALA A 214 -33.08 -9.94 -15.72
N LEU A 215 -32.39 -8.92 -15.21
CA LEU A 215 -32.87 -8.11 -14.09
C LEU A 215 -33.99 -7.14 -14.52
N TYR A 216 -33.88 -6.55 -15.71
CA TYR A 216 -34.96 -5.72 -16.27
C TYR A 216 -36.13 -6.52 -16.85
N GLU A 217 -35.92 -7.78 -17.25
CA GLU A 217 -37.04 -8.68 -17.61
C GLU A 217 -37.99 -8.87 -16.42
N LYS A 218 -37.46 -8.82 -15.20
CA LYS A 218 -38.25 -8.91 -13.96
C LYS A 218 -38.92 -7.58 -13.61
N SER A 219 -38.16 -6.48 -13.57
CA SER A 219 -38.67 -5.19 -13.08
C SER A 219 -39.46 -4.39 -14.12
N GLY A 220 -39.16 -4.57 -15.40
CA GLY A 220 -39.57 -3.65 -16.46
C GLY A 220 -38.94 -2.26 -16.32
N PHE A 221 -39.40 -1.32 -17.13
CA PHE A 221 -38.85 0.05 -17.22
C PHE A 221 -39.79 1.15 -16.69
N GLN A 222 -40.98 0.82 -16.20
CA GLN A 222 -42.01 1.82 -15.89
C GLN A 222 -41.56 2.81 -14.80
N THR A 223 -41.16 2.32 -13.63
CA THR A 223 -40.61 3.17 -12.55
C THR A 223 -39.28 3.80 -12.95
N ALA A 224 -38.48 3.05 -13.71
CA ALA A 224 -37.18 3.48 -14.19
C ALA A 224 -37.22 4.61 -15.21
N LEU A 225 -38.35 4.79 -15.90
CA LEU A 225 -38.65 5.95 -16.74
C LEU A 225 -39.34 7.06 -15.95
N GLN A 226 -40.20 6.71 -14.99
CA GLN A 226 -40.95 7.70 -14.20
C GLN A 226 -40.04 8.59 -13.37
N VAL A 227 -39.22 8.00 -12.48
CA VAL A 227 -38.50 8.79 -11.47
C VAL A 227 -37.48 9.74 -12.12
N PRO A 228 -36.58 9.28 -13.01
CA PRO A 228 -35.56 10.15 -13.57
C PRO A 228 -36.08 11.22 -14.53
N TYR A 229 -37.10 10.91 -15.34
CA TYR A 229 -37.50 11.75 -16.47
C TYR A 229 -38.82 12.51 -16.29
N ARG A 230 -39.74 12.01 -15.44
CA ARG A 230 -41.11 12.55 -15.35
C ARG A 230 -41.40 13.24 -14.02
N SER A 231 -40.84 12.74 -12.91
CA SER A 231 -40.94 13.38 -11.59
C SER A 231 -40.07 14.65 -11.45
N PHE A 232 -39.24 14.92 -12.46
CA PHE A 232 -38.31 16.05 -12.48
C PHE A 232 -39.04 17.40 -12.57
N GLY A 233 -39.10 18.12 -11.45
CA GLY A 233 -39.66 19.49 -11.36
C GLY A 233 -40.96 19.63 -10.58
N GLU A 234 -41.49 18.57 -9.95
CA GLU A 234 -42.71 18.66 -9.12
C GLU A 234 -42.52 19.42 -7.79
N GLN A 235 -41.28 19.76 -7.39
CA GLN A 235 -41.01 20.51 -6.15
C GLN A 235 -40.94 22.05 -6.30
N SER A 236 -41.12 22.61 -7.50
CA SER A 236 -41.17 24.07 -7.67
C SER A 236 -42.59 24.56 -7.90
N ASP A 237 -43.42 24.49 -6.86
CA ASP A 237 -44.63 25.31 -6.77
C ASP A 237 -44.23 26.79 -6.61
N GLY A 238 -43.88 27.42 -7.73
CA GLY A 238 -44.15 28.83 -8.00
C GLY A 238 -43.64 29.88 -7.00
N LYS A 239 -42.59 29.62 -6.22
CA LYS A 239 -41.88 30.67 -5.47
C LYS A 239 -40.51 30.92 -6.09
N ASP A 240 -40.49 31.84 -7.05
CA ASP A 240 -39.33 32.70 -7.23
C ASP A 240 -39.17 33.46 -5.90
N SER A 241 -38.25 33.01 -5.05
CA SER A 241 -37.81 33.81 -3.94
C SER A 241 -36.29 33.81 -3.93
N ASP A 242 -35.73 34.95 -4.33
CA ASP A 242 -34.33 35.35 -4.15
C ASP A 242 -33.86 35.35 -2.67
N ASP A 243 -34.72 34.89 -1.74
CA ASP A 243 -34.52 34.83 -0.29
C ASP A 243 -34.39 33.39 0.28
N VAL A 244 -34.35 32.33 -0.54
CA VAL A 244 -34.03 30.97 -0.02
C VAL A 244 -32.52 30.85 0.17
N PRO A 245 -32.02 30.49 1.38
CA PRO A 245 -30.61 30.18 1.58
C PRO A 245 -30.14 29.15 0.56
N GLN A 246 -29.10 29.47 -0.20
CA GLN A 246 -28.54 28.52 -1.17
C GLN A 246 -28.00 27.31 -0.40
N PRO A 247 -28.54 26.10 -0.63
CA PRO A 247 -28.13 24.93 0.13
C PRO A 247 -26.67 24.60 -0.16
N LYS A 248 -25.90 24.31 0.90
CA LYS A 248 -24.50 23.89 0.81
C LYS A 248 -24.33 22.47 1.31
N VAL A 249 -23.71 21.63 0.47
CA VAL A 249 -23.29 20.29 0.86
C VAL A 249 -21.94 20.42 1.57
N GLU A 250 -21.96 20.46 2.89
CA GLU A 250 -20.76 20.68 3.72
C GLU A 250 -19.89 19.44 3.88
N ALA A 251 -20.44 18.23 3.64
CA ALA A 251 -19.67 16.98 3.70
C ALA A 251 -18.50 16.99 2.70
N PRO A 252 -17.35 16.37 3.05
CA PRO A 252 -16.27 16.15 2.09
C PRO A 252 -16.80 15.48 0.83
N ALA A 253 -16.47 16.03 -0.34
CA ALA A 253 -17.07 15.60 -1.58
C ALA A 253 -16.04 15.36 -2.69
N LEU A 254 -16.30 14.35 -3.52
CA LEU A 254 -15.52 14.03 -4.71
C LEU A 254 -16.46 13.87 -5.90
N PHE A 255 -16.18 14.55 -7.01
CA PHE A 255 -16.89 14.39 -8.27
C PHE A 255 -15.94 13.82 -9.31
N ILE A 256 -16.35 12.73 -9.96
CA ILE A 256 -15.58 12.05 -11.00
C ILE A 256 -16.36 12.09 -12.31
N MET A 257 -15.70 12.44 -13.40
CA MET A 257 -16.33 12.49 -14.72
C MET A 257 -15.37 12.02 -15.81
N GLY A 258 -15.88 11.39 -16.84
CA GLY A 258 -15.10 11.06 -18.03
C GLY A 258 -14.98 12.26 -18.97
N GLU A 259 -13.80 12.51 -19.54
CA GLU A 259 -13.58 13.63 -20.47
C GLU A 259 -14.49 13.57 -21.71
N LYS A 260 -14.87 12.36 -22.14
CA LYS A 260 -15.75 12.08 -23.26
C LYS A 260 -17.22 11.94 -22.88
N ASP A 261 -17.59 12.19 -21.63
CA ASP A 261 -18.98 12.14 -21.18
C ASP A 261 -19.83 13.19 -21.89
N TYR A 262 -20.94 12.75 -22.50
CA TYR A 262 -21.86 13.59 -23.27
C TYR A 262 -22.54 14.68 -22.43
N VAL A 263 -22.57 14.54 -21.10
CA VAL A 263 -23.13 15.55 -20.19
C VAL A 263 -22.36 16.88 -20.29
N PHE A 264 -21.07 16.87 -20.66
CA PHE A 264 -20.33 18.10 -20.97
C PHE A 264 -20.93 18.91 -22.12
N LYS A 265 -21.67 18.26 -23.02
CA LYS A 265 -22.31 18.92 -24.17
C LYS A 265 -23.63 19.59 -23.82
N PHE A 266 -24.13 19.42 -22.58
CA PHE A 266 -25.31 20.15 -22.14
C PHE A 266 -24.97 21.65 -22.06
N PRO A 267 -25.85 22.56 -22.54
CA PRO A 267 -25.53 23.98 -22.63
C PRO A 267 -25.04 24.57 -21.30
N GLY A 268 -23.78 24.99 -21.22
CA GLY A 268 -23.18 25.60 -20.01
C GLY A 268 -22.66 24.62 -18.95
N MET A 269 -22.80 23.30 -19.15
CA MET A 269 -22.35 22.30 -18.18
C MET A 269 -20.82 22.22 -18.08
N ASP A 270 -20.14 22.28 -19.22
CA ASP A 270 -18.67 22.27 -19.28
C ASP A 270 -18.06 23.45 -18.52
N GLU A 271 -18.62 24.65 -18.73
CA GLU A 271 -18.22 25.84 -17.97
C GLU A 271 -18.50 25.65 -16.47
N TYR A 272 -19.72 25.24 -16.11
CA TYR A 272 -20.13 25.07 -14.72
C TYR A 272 -19.19 24.14 -13.92
N ILE A 273 -18.75 23.04 -14.54
CA ILE A 273 -17.84 22.07 -13.93
C ILE A 273 -16.40 22.59 -13.95
N ARG A 274 -15.87 22.95 -15.13
CA ARG A 274 -14.43 23.23 -15.30
C ARG A 274 -13.99 24.56 -14.68
N THR A 275 -14.88 25.55 -14.60
CA THR A 275 -14.57 26.79 -13.87
C THR A 275 -14.81 26.67 -12.37
N GLY A 276 -15.27 25.51 -11.89
CA GLY A 276 -15.52 25.25 -10.48
C GLY A 276 -16.76 25.95 -9.90
N GLN A 277 -17.71 26.39 -10.73
CA GLN A 277 -18.95 27.03 -10.23
C GLN A 277 -19.76 26.08 -9.33
N VAL A 278 -19.70 24.77 -9.57
CA VAL A 278 -20.26 23.75 -8.68
C VAL A 278 -19.79 23.87 -7.22
N LYS A 279 -18.56 24.38 -6.98
CA LYS A 279 -18.00 24.56 -5.63
C LYS A 279 -18.70 25.65 -4.83
N MET A 280 -19.51 26.49 -5.47
CA MET A 280 -20.37 27.45 -4.76
C MET A 280 -21.41 26.74 -3.88
N PHE A 281 -21.85 25.56 -4.29
CA PHE A 281 -22.84 24.73 -3.59
C PHE A 281 -22.20 23.55 -2.85
N VAL A 282 -21.03 23.09 -3.30
CA VAL A 282 -20.27 22.00 -2.66
C VAL A 282 -18.85 22.51 -2.36
N PRO A 283 -18.66 23.28 -1.28
CA PRO A 283 -17.39 23.97 -1.02
C PRO A 283 -16.18 23.03 -0.87
N ASN A 284 -16.41 21.84 -0.29
CA ASN A 284 -15.37 20.83 -0.04
C ASN A 284 -15.28 19.80 -1.18
N LEU A 285 -15.51 20.23 -2.42
CA LEU A 285 -15.50 19.37 -3.61
C LEU A 285 -14.14 19.28 -4.28
N GLU A 286 -13.68 18.06 -4.45
CA GLU A 286 -12.62 17.68 -5.40
C GLU A 286 -13.23 17.22 -6.72
N ILE A 287 -12.57 17.52 -7.84
CA ILE A 287 -13.05 17.17 -9.18
C ILE A 287 -11.95 16.39 -9.89
N ILE A 288 -12.28 15.19 -10.34
CA ILE A 288 -11.40 14.34 -11.16
C ILE A 288 -12.04 14.17 -12.53
N ILE A 289 -11.28 14.50 -13.58
CA ILE A 289 -11.67 14.22 -14.96
C ILE A 289 -10.77 13.11 -15.49
N LEU A 290 -11.37 11.98 -15.86
CA LEU A 290 -10.65 10.84 -16.42
C LEU A 290 -10.51 10.97 -17.95
N PRO A 291 -9.28 10.96 -18.48
CA PRO A 291 -9.04 10.92 -19.92
C PRO A 291 -9.74 9.72 -20.55
N ASP A 292 -10.29 9.91 -21.75
CA ASP A 292 -11.03 8.89 -22.52
C ASP A 292 -12.28 8.27 -21.86
N GLY A 293 -12.62 8.70 -20.64
CA GLY A 293 -13.79 8.22 -19.91
C GLY A 293 -15.09 8.70 -20.54
N THR A 294 -16.05 7.79 -20.64
CA THR A 294 -17.41 8.05 -21.09
C THR A 294 -18.35 8.18 -19.88
N HIS A 295 -19.67 8.11 -20.07
CA HIS A 295 -20.62 8.27 -18.97
C HIS A 295 -20.58 7.16 -17.90
N PHE A 296 -19.98 6.02 -18.22
CA PHE A 296 -19.92 4.83 -17.36
C PHE A 296 -18.51 4.57 -16.81
N VAL A 297 -17.81 5.61 -16.37
CA VAL A 297 -16.39 5.52 -15.93
C VAL A 297 -16.12 4.44 -14.87
N GLN A 298 -17.08 4.17 -13.98
CA GLN A 298 -16.96 3.15 -12.95
C GLN A 298 -16.92 1.71 -13.50
N GLU A 299 -17.52 1.48 -14.66
CA GLU A 299 -17.49 0.19 -15.37
C GLU A 299 -16.40 0.17 -16.44
N GLN A 300 -16.13 1.30 -17.09
CA GLN A 300 -15.08 1.44 -18.11
C GLN A 300 -13.67 1.33 -17.51
N PHE A 301 -13.46 1.92 -16.33
CA PHE A 301 -12.16 1.97 -15.65
C PHE A 301 -12.26 1.55 -14.18
N PRO A 302 -12.66 0.29 -13.89
CA PRO A 302 -12.96 -0.14 -12.54
C PRO A 302 -11.76 -0.05 -11.58
N ASP A 303 -10.53 -0.11 -12.10
CA ASP A 303 -9.29 -0.13 -11.31
C ASP A 303 -8.57 1.23 -11.17
N GLN A 304 -8.89 2.23 -12.02
CA GLN A 304 -8.13 3.51 -12.07
C GLN A 304 -8.24 4.33 -10.77
N HIS A 305 -9.36 4.24 -10.04
CA HIS A 305 -9.56 4.99 -8.79
C HIS A 305 -8.87 4.38 -7.57
N THR A 306 -8.54 3.09 -7.61
CA THR A 306 -7.73 2.43 -6.59
C THR A 306 -6.23 2.67 -6.73
N LYS A 307 -5.78 3.21 -7.87
CA LYS A 307 -4.35 3.36 -8.22
C LYS A 307 -3.84 4.79 -8.36
N ASN A 308 -4.70 5.77 -8.67
CA ASN A 308 -4.23 7.16 -8.85
C ASN A 308 -3.59 7.80 -7.60
N SER A 309 -3.84 7.27 -6.40
CA SER A 309 -3.12 7.70 -5.19
C SER A 309 -1.63 7.30 -5.16
N ARG A 310 -1.16 6.43 -6.08
CA ARG A 310 0.25 6.00 -6.15
C ARG A 310 1.14 6.93 -6.99
N MET A 311 0.61 7.76 -7.89
CA MET A 311 1.44 8.62 -8.75
C MET A 311 1.40 10.11 -8.37
N GLU A 312 0.55 10.48 -7.41
CA GLU A 312 0.48 11.84 -6.89
C GLU A 312 1.81 12.27 -6.24
N GLY A 313 2.36 13.39 -6.70
CA GLY A 313 3.54 14.03 -6.13
C GLY A 313 4.87 13.77 -6.85
N ILE A 314 4.91 12.96 -7.91
CA ILE A 314 6.12 12.82 -8.75
C ILE A 314 6.16 13.97 -9.77
N GLU A 315 7.14 14.85 -9.62
CA GLU A 315 7.43 15.95 -10.55
C GLU A 315 8.28 15.46 -11.72
N HIS A 316 7.96 15.90 -12.94
CA HIS A 316 8.77 15.61 -14.13
C HIS A 316 9.55 16.86 -14.55
N LYS A 317 10.87 16.73 -14.64
CA LYS A 317 11.80 17.80 -15.00
C LYS A 317 12.55 17.43 -16.27
N PHE A 318 12.99 18.46 -16.98
CA PHE A 318 13.84 18.32 -18.16
C PHE A 318 15.09 19.16 -17.98
N ILE A 319 16.25 18.52 -18.03
CA ILE A 319 17.54 19.11 -17.72
C ILE A 319 18.40 19.09 -18.98
N GLY A 320 18.88 20.25 -19.40
CA GLY A 320 19.80 20.37 -20.52
C GLY A 320 21.24 20.10 -20.08
N VAL A 321 21.82 18.96 -20.47
CA VAL A 321 23.20 18.55 -20.15
C VAL A 321 23.84 17.84 -21.34
N ASN A 322 25.14 18.03 -21.53
CA ASN A 322 25.91 17.37 -22.61
C ASN A 322 25.31 17.54 -24.02
N GLY A 323 24.57 18.63 -24.27
CA GLY A 323 23.88 18.89 -25.54
C GLY A 323 22.56 18.14 -25.71
N LEU A 324 22.06 17.45 -24.67
CA LEU A 324 20.82 16.68 -24.64
C LEU A 324 19.82 17.27 -23.64
N LYS A 325 18.53 17.12 -23.90
CA LYS A 325 17.47 17.34 -22.91
C LYS A 325 17.10 16.01 -22.26
N LEU A 326 17.52 15.81 -21.02
CA LEU A 326 17.25 14.59 -20.26
C LEU A 326 16.05 14.78 -19.34
N HIS A 327 15.16 13.79 -19.33
CA HIS A 327 14.03 13.72 -18.41
C HIS A 327 14.47 13.17 -17.05
N VAL A 328 13.93 13.76 -15.98
CA VAL A 328 14.12 13.32 -14.59
C VAL A 328 12.78 13.34 -13.88
N ALA A 329 12.34 12.20 -13.37
CA ALA A 329 11.25 12.13 -12.41
C ALA A 329 11.81 12.38 -10.99
N GLU A 330 11.15 13.20 -10.18
CA GLU A 330 11.60 13.62 -8.86
C GLU A 330 10.45 13.63 -7.85
N ILE A 331 10.69 13.15 -6.63
CA ILE A 331 9.75 13.28 -5.50
C ILE A 331 10.51 13.42 -4.17
N GLY A 332 9.91 14.14 -3.23
CA GLY A 332 10.49 14.38 -1.90
C GLY A 332 11.44 15.58 -1.85
N THR A 333 11.73 16.04 -0.63
CA THR A 333 12.49 17.28 -0.36
C THR A 333 13.71 17.07 0.55
N GLY A 334 14.04 15.81 0.87
CA GLY A 334 15.18 15.46 1.73
C GLY A 334 16.52 16.00 1.25
N SER A 335 17.43 16.25 2.19
CA SER A 335 18.80 16.70 1.89
C SER A 335 19.68 15.57 1.35
N SER A 336 19.38 14.31 1.69
CA SER A 336 20.00 13.12 1.11
C SER A 336 19.25 12.68 -0.15
N VAL A 337 20.01 12.45 -1.23
CA VAL A 337 19.46 12.09 -2.54
C VAL A 337 19.64 10.61 -2.82
N VAL A 338 18.57 9.96 -3.26
CA VAL A 338 18.57 8.59 -3.77
C VAL A 338 18.31 8.65 -5.28
N VAL A 339 19.21 8.07 -6.05
CA VAL A 339 19.16 8.05 -7.52
C VAL A 339 18.81 6.64 -7.97
N PHE A 340 17.74 6.52 -8.74
CA PHE A 340 17.28 5.28 -9.31
C PHE A 340 17.67 5.15 -10.78
N LEU A 341 18.34 4.06 -11.11
CA LEU A 341 18.98 3.79 -12.41
C LEU A 341 18.34 2.54 -13.02
N HIS A 342 17.47 2.73 -14.01
CA HIS A 342 16.69 1.66 -14.64
C HIS A 342 17.55 0.77 -15.57
N GLY A 343 17.05 -0.40 -15.96
CA GLY A 343 17.70 -1.31 -16.90
C GLY A 343 17.01 -1.38 -18.27
N PHE A 344 17.05 -2.56 -18.90
CA PHE A 344 16.33 -2.84 -20.15
C PHE A 344 15.21 -3.87 -19.94
N PRO A 345 14.03 -3.74 -20.58
CA PRO A 345 13.53 -2.59 -21.35
C PRO A 345 12.79 -1.63 -20.40
N GLU A 346 13.52 -1.00 -19.49
CA GLU A 346 12.91 -0.17 -18.46
C GLU A 346 13.19 1.30 -18.68
N ILE A 347 12.47 2.11 -17.93
CA ILE A 347 12.44 3.57 -17.96
C ILE A 347 12.18 4.03 -16.49
N TRP A 348 12.31 5.32 -16.15
CA TRP A 348 12.10 5.83 -14.78
C TRP A 348 10.90 5.21 -14.04
N TYR A 349 9.82 4.89 -14.77
CA TYR A 349 8.56 4.34 -14.27
C TYR A 349 8.71 3.00 -13.53
N THR A 350 9.75 2.21 -13.79
CA THR A 350 10.05 0.96 -13.04
C THR A 350 10.20 1.22 -11.54
N TRP A 351 10.61 2.43 -11.18
CA TRP A 351 10.88 2.84 -9.80
C TRP A 351 9.70 3.49 -9.10
N ARG A 352 8.52 3.54 -9.71
CA ARG A 352 7.34 4.25 -9.17
C ARG A 352 7.04 3.90 -7.71
N HIS A 353 7.14 2.63 -7.33
CA HIS A 353 6.90 2.19 -5.96
C HIS A 353 8.00 2.66 -4.99
N GLN A 354 9.26 2.51 -5.39
CA GLN A 354 10.43 2.83 -4.57
C GLN A 354 10.57 4.33 -4.36
N MET A 355 10.31 5.14 -5.39
CA MET A 355 10.39 6.60 -5.31
C MET A 355 9.46 7.16 -4.23
N ILE A 356 8.22 6.65 -4.16
CA ILE A 356 7.25 7.04 -3.13
C ILE A 356 7.71 6.60 -1.75
N ALA A 357 8.15 5.35 -1.61
CA ALA A 357 8.59 4.80 -0.32
C ALA A 357 9.79 5.57 0.23
N VAL A 358 10.77 5.88 -0.62
CA VAL A 358 11.96 6.66 -0.26
C VAL A 358 11.61 8.11 0.08
N ALA A 359 10.69 8.75 -0.65
CA ALA A 359 10.23 10.08 -0.30
C ALA A 359 9.48 10.11 1.04
N LYS A 360 8.64 9.12 1.33
CA LYS A 360 7.98 8.95 2.62
C LYS A 360 8.98 8.73 3.76
N ALA A 361 10.10 8.07 3.47
CA ALA A 361 11.22 7.91 4.40
C ALA A 361 12.08 9.17 4.58
N GLY A 362 11.67 10.33 4.01
CA GLY A 362 12.32 11.62 4.22
C GLY A 362 13.48 11.93 3.26
N PHE A 363 13.71 11.10 2.25
CA PHE A 363 14.74 11.33 1.23
C PHE A 363 14.19 12.12 0.04
N ARG A 364 15.10 12.61 -0.80
CA ARG A 364 14.77 13.09 -2.15
C ARG A 364 15.08 11.98 -3.15
N ALA A 365 14.07 11.48 -3.83
CA ALA A 365 14.20 10.45 -4.85
C ALA A 365 14.24 11.08 -6.25
N ILE A 366 15.20 10.68 -7.07
CA ILE A 366 15.24 11.01 -8.49
C ILE A 366 15.41 9.76 -9.35
N ALA A 367 14.73 9.71 -10.48
CA ALA A 367 14.85 8.64 -11.48
C ALA A 367 14.98 9.29 -12.88
N PRO A 368 16.20 9.45 -13.41
CA PRO A 368 16.43 9.93 -14.76
C PRO A 368 16.10 8.85 -15.80
N ASP A 369 15.57 9.29 -16.95
CA ASP A 369 15.61 8.51 -18.19
C ASP A 369 16.98 8.70 -18.84
N TYR A 370 17.65 7.60 -19.21
CA TYR A 370 18.90 7.68 -19.97
C TYR A 370 18.72 8.36 -21.33
N ARG A 371 19.82 8.83 -21.93
CA ARG A 371 19.82 9.31 -23.32
C ARG A 371 19.14 8.29 -24.24
N GLY A 372 18.21 8.75 -25.07
CA GLY A 372 17.46 7.90 -25.99
C GLY A 372 16.54 6.86 -25.34
N TYR A 373 16.19 7.03 -24.06
CA TYR A 373 15.12 6.29 -23.39
C TYR A 373 13.96 7.22 -23.04
N GLY A 374 12.73 6.69 -23.12
CA GLY A 374 11.52 7.35 -22.66
C GLY A 374 11.37 8.78 -23.15
N LEU A 375 11.45 9.73 -22.22
CA LEU A 375 11.24 11.16 -22.52
C LEU A 375 12.54 11.93 -22.82
N SER A 376 13.70 11.31 -22.67
CA SER A 376 15.03 11.91 -22.90
C SER A 376 15.43 11.90 -24.38
N ASP A 377 16.12 12.96 -24.81
CA ASP A 377 16.64 13.06 -26.17
C ASP A 377 17.65 11.92 -26.47
N PRO A 378 17.65 11.34 -27.67
CA PRO A 378 18.75 10.51 -28.15
C PRO A 378 19.97 11.36 -28.50
N SER A 379 21.16 10.74 -28.52
CA SER A 379 22.34 11.37 -29.09
C SER A 379 22.19 11.49 -30.62
N ALA A 380 22.99 12.38 -31.24
CA ALA A 380 23.00 12.53 -32.70
C ALA A 380 23.51 11.27 -33.44
N GLU A 381 24.32 10.46 -32.76
CA GLU A 381 24.86 9.19 -33.26
C GLU A 381 24.59 8.09 -32.21
N PRO A 382 23.34 7.61 -32.08
CA PRO A 382 22.93 6.64 -31.05
C PRO A 382 23.81 5.40 -31.00
N GLU A 383 24.24 4.91 -32.14
CA GLU A 383 25.12 3.74 -32.33
C GLU A 383 26.53 3.89 -31.76
N LYS A 384 26.93 5.10 -31.36
CA LYS A 384 28.22 5.35 -30.68
C LYS A 384 28.08 5.55 -29.18
N SER A 385 26.86 5.45 -28.63
CA SER A 385 26.62 5.62 -27.20
C SER A 385 27.21 4.44 -26.40
N SER A 386 27.80 4.76 -25.25
CA SER A 386 28.48 3.82 -24.35
C SER A 386 27.97 3.92 -22.89
N PHE A 387 28.40 3.02 -22.01
CA PHE A 387 28.15 3.15 -20.57
C PHE A 387 28.85 4.39 -19.95
N SER A 388 30.00 4.78 -20.50
CA SER A 388 30.72 5.99 -20.07
C SER A 388 29.91 7.25 -20.33
N ASP A 389 29.18 7.29 -21.45
CA ASP A 389 28.24 8.36 -21.76
C ASP A 389 27.12 8.46 -20.72
N LEU A 390 26.51 7.33 -20.33
CA LEU A 390 25.44 7.31 -19.31
C LEU A 390 25.95 7.81 -17.95
N THR A 391 27.17 7.41 -17.58
CA THR A 391 27.83 7.86 -16.34
C THR A 391 28.12 9.36 -16.38
N GLY A 392 28.58 9.87 -17.53
CA GLY A 392 28.83 11.30 -17.75
C GLY A 392 27.57 12.15 -17.75
N ASP A 393 26.47 11.64 -18.30
CA ASP A 393 25.15 12.29 -18.24
C ASP A 393 24.63 12.35 -16.81
N LEU A 394 24.74 11.25 -16.07
CA LEU A 394 24.32 11.22 -14.67
C LEU A 394 25.10 12.23 -13.83
N LEU A 395 26.42 12.31 -14.01
CA LEU A 395 27.25 13.31 -13.33
C LEU A 395 26.76 14.74 -13.61
N ALA A 396 26.50 15.05 -14.87
CA ALA A 396 26.04 16.36 -15.30
C ALA A 396 24.63 16.69 -14.76
N VAL A 397 23.72 15.72 -14.73
CA VAL A 397 22.39 15.85 -14.11
C VAL A 397 22.51 16.18 -12.62
N LEU A 398 23.34 15.43 -11.89
CA LEU A 398 23.55 15.66 -10.45
C LEU A 398 24.13 17.05 -10.16
N ASP A 399 25.11 17.48 -10.97
CA ASP A 399 25.71 18.82 -10.82
C ASP A 399 24.69 19.93 -11.15
N ALA A 400 23.86 19.76 -12.18
CA ALA A 400 22.78 20.71 -12.50
C ALA A 400 21.72 20.82 -11.38
N LEU A 401 21.33 19.68 -10.80
CA LEU A 401 20.38 19.64 -9.69
C LEU A 401 20.95 20.28 -8.42
N ALA A 402 22.26 20.19 -8.18
CA ALA A 402 22.94 20.84 -7.07
C ALA A 402 22.96 22.37 -7.19
N ILE A 403 23.06 22.91 -8.41
CA ILE A 403 23.09 24.36 -8.68
C ILE A 403 21.71 25.01 -8.47
N SER A 404 20.62 24.29 -8.73
CA SER A 404 19.25 24.85 -8.75
C SER A 404 18.64 25.21 -7.38
N LYS A 405 19.21 24.73 -6.25
CA LYS A 405 18.61 24.88 -4.91
C LYS A 405 19.46 25.62 -3.86
N VAL A 406 20.60 26.23 -4.23
CA VAL A 406 21.41 27.02 -3.28
C VAL A 406 21.16 28.52 -3.46
N CYS A 407 20.78 29.18 -2.36
CA CYS A 407 20.70 30.64 -2.19
C CYS A 407 21.84 31.42 -2.89
N PRO A 408 21.64 32.71 -3.23
CA PRO A 408 22.57 33.54 -4.03
C PRO A 408 23.82 34.01 -3.25
N VAL A 409 24.39 33.17 -2.39
CA VAL A 409 25.66 33.43 -1.72
C VAL A 409 26.65 32.35 -2.14
N LYS A 410 27.72 32.77 -2.80
CA LYS A 410 28.89 31.95 -3.17
C LYS A 410 29.49 31.32 -1.89
N SER A 411 29.01 30.12 -1.53
CA SER A 411 29.68 29.24 -0.57
C SER A 411 30.40 28.13 -1.35
N PRO A 412 31.58 27.66 -0.92
CA PRO A 412 32.32 26.63 -1.64
C PRO A 412 31.49 25.34 -1.69
N LEU A 413 31.41 24.75 -2.89
CA LEU A 413 30.76 23.49 -3.23
C LEU A 413 30.98 22.41 -2.15
N PHE A 414 29.94 22.06 -1.38
CA PHE A 414 29.90 20.76 -0.72
C PHE A 414 29.47 19.72 -1.77
N PRO A 415 30.24 18.64 -2.02
CA PRO A 415 29.80 17.61 -2.95
C PRO A 415 28.62 16.87 -2.32
N ILE A 416 27.44 16.96 -2.94
CA ILE A 416 26.28 16.15 -2.55
C ILE A 416 26.67 14.69 -2.81
N LYS A 417 26.80 13.91 -1.73
CA LYS A 417 26.89 12.45 -1.85
C LYS A 417 25.50 11.86 -2.05
N VAL A 418 25.39 10.89 -2.94
CA VAL A 418 24.11 10.24 -3.31
C VAL A 418 24.12 8.75 -2.99
N PHE A 419 22.95 8.19 -2.73
CA PHE A 419 22.74 6.75 -2.78
C PHE A 419 22.37 6.36 -4.21
N LEU A 420 23.01 5.34 -4.77
CA LEU A 420 22.71 4.83 -6.10
C LEU A 420 21.93 3.52 -5.98
N ILE A 421 20.80 3.42 -6.64
CA ILE A 421 20.00 2.20 -6.73
C ILE A 421 19.87 1.84 -8.21
N GLY A 422 20.50 0.74 -8.63
CA GLY A 422 20.51 0.31 -10.02
C GLY A 422 19.86 -1.04 -10.24
N LYS A 423 19.13 -1.23 -11.33
CA LYS A 423 18.56 -2.52 -11.71
C LYS A 423 19.02 -2.94 -13.09
N ASP A 424 19.32 -4.23 -13.26
CA ASP A 424 19.79 -4.80 -14.53
C ASP A 424 20.99 -3.99 -15.07
N PHE A 425 20.98 -3.44 -16.28
CA PHE A 425 22.10 -2.62 -16.77
C PHE A 425 22.31 -1.32 -15.98
N GLY A 426 21.28 -0.79 -15.32
CA GLY A 426 21.40 0.33 -14.39
C GLY A 426 22.28 -0.02 -13.17
N ALA A 427 22.37 -1.29 -12.78
CA ALA A 427 23.32 -1.76 -11.76
C ALA A 427 24.77 -1.58 -12.22
N LEU A 428 25.06 -1.84 -13.50
CA LEU A 428 26.40 -1.62 -14.06
C LEU A 428 26.77 -0.14 -14.07
N VAL A 429 25.82 0.73 -14.43
CA VAL A 429 26.00 2.19 -14.35
C VAL A 429 26.26 2.62 -12.91
N ALA A 430 25.52 2.08 -11.94
CA ALA A 430 25.70 2.39 -10.52
C ALA A 430 27.11 2.00 -10.03
N TYR A 431 27.57 0.79 -10.34
CA TYR A 431 28.91 0.34 -9.98
C TYR A 431 30.01 1.14 -10.69
N GLN A 432 29.87 1.40 -12.00
CA GLN A 432 30.84 2.20 -12.74
C GLN A 432 30.93 3.62 -12.18
N PHE A 433 29.79 4.25 -11.87
CA PHE A 433 29.77 5.58 -11.25
C PHE A 433 30.45 5.55 -9.88
N ALA A 434 30.20 4.53 -9.05
CA ALA A 434 30.85 4.39 -7.76
C ALA A 434 32.37 4.15 -7.85
N LEU A 435 32.85 3.51 -8.92
CA LEU A 435 34.28 3.35 -9.19
C LEU A 435 34.95 4.63 -9.68
N VAL A 436 34.28 5.39 -10.55
CA VAL A 436 34.84 6.60 -11.17
C VAL A 436 34.70 7.82 -10.26
N HIS A 437 33.62 7.88 -9.48
CA HIS A 437 33.27 8.99 -8.58
C HIS A 437 32.97 8.54 -7.14
N PRO A 438 33.87 7.79 -6.48
CA PRO A 438 33.64 7.28 -5.11
C PRO A 438 33.41 8.41 -4.10
N GLU A 439 33.94 9.62 -4.36
CA GLU A 439 33.75 10.80 -3.53
C GLU A 439 32.30 11.32 -3.53
N LYS A 440 31.49 10.97 -4.55
CA LYS A 440 30.09 11.38 -4.70
C LYS A 440 29.09 10.30 -4.24
N VAL A 441 29.54 9.16 -3.74
CA VAL A 441 28.65 8.03 -3.39
C VAL A 441 28.62 7.77 -1.88
N SER A 442 27.40 7.67 -1.33
CA SER A 442 27.14 7.29 0.07
C SER A 442 26.89 5.79 0.24
N GLY A 443 26.33 5.14 -0.78
CA GLY A 443 26.02 3.71 -0.80
C GLY A 443 25.46 3.28 -2.14
N VAL A 444 25.54 1.99 -2.44
CA VAL A 444 25.09 1.39 -3.71
C VAL A 444 24.17 0.22 -3.44
N ALA A 445 22.94 0.24 -3.94
CA ALA A 445 22.08 -0.93 -3.98
C ALA A 445 21.88 -1.38 -5.43
N THR A 446 21.95 -2.67 -5.69
CA THR A 446 21.70 -3.23 -7.02
C THR A 446 20.66 -4.34 -6.98
N LEU A 447 19.88 -4.43 -8.07
CA LEU A 447 18.84 -5.42 -8.25
C LEU A 447 19.13 -6.27 -9.49
N GLY A 448 19.12 -7.59 -9.32
CA GLY A 448 19.26 -8.59 -10.40
C GLY A 448 20.68 -8.79 -10.96
N VAL A 449 21.51 -7.75 -11.07
CA VAL A 449 22.87 -7.87 -11.64
C VAL A 449 23.95 -7.55 -10.59
N PRO A 450 24.86 -8.49 -10.27
CA PRO A 450 25.96 -8.23 -9.35
C PRO A 450 27.09 -7.42 -10.03
N PHE A 451 28.10 -7.04 -9.26
CA PHE A 451 29.32 -6.46 -9.84
C PHE A 451 29.99 -7.46 -10.79
N LEU A 452 30.32 -7.02 -12.00
CA LEU A 452 31.02 -7.81 -13.01
C LEU A 452 32.42 -7.22 -13.23
N PRO A 453 33.52 -7.92 -12.86
CA PRO A 453 34.87 -7.40 -13.07
C PRO A 453 35.28 -7.40 -14.56
N PRO A 454 36.28 -6.57 -14.94
CA PRO A 454 37.03 -6.68 -16.19
C PRO A 454 37.60 -8.09 -16.43
N GLY A 455 37.22 -8.70 -17.55
CA GLY A 455 37.52 -10.11 -17.86
C GLY A 455 36.54 -11.09 -17.19
N PRO A 456 36.40 -12.34 -17.68
CA PRO A 456 35.26 -13.16 -17.30
C PRO A 456 35.47 -13.98 -16.01
N PRO A 457 34.60 -13.81 -14.99
CA PRO A 457 34.26 -14.91 -14.09
C PRO A 457 33.22 -15.86 -14.71
N VAL A 458 32.56 -15.46 -15.82
CA VAL A 458 31.34 -16.09 -16.37
C VAL A 458 31.51 -16.64 -17.80
N GLN A 459 32.72 -16.71 -18.36
CA GLN A 459 32.97 -17.33 -19.68
C GLN A 459 33.91 -18.52 -19.57
N HIS A 460 33.36 -19.68 -19.25
CA HIS A 460 34.00 -20.97 -19.53
C HIS A 460 33.31 -21.76 -20.66
N GLY A 461 32.53 -21.10 -21.51
CA GLY A 461 31.96 -21.73 -22.71
C GLY A 461 31.54 -20.73 -23.79
N LYS A 462 31.52 -21.18 -25.05
CA LYS A 462 30.79 -20.49 -26.13
C LYS A 462 29.32 -20.42 -25.71
N LEU A 463 28.78 -19.22 -25.54
CA LEU A 463 27.33 -19.04 -25.37
C LEU A 463 26.63 -19.58 -26.64
N PRO A 464 25.46 -20.23 -26.51
CA PRO A 464 24.71 -20.73 -27.66
C PRO A 464 24.45 -19.60 -28.67
N GLU A 465 24.48 -19.91 -29.97
CA GLU A 465 24.14 -18.94 -31.03
C GLU A 465 22.72 -18.38 -30.86
N GLY A 466 21.81 -19.21 -30.31
CA GLY A 466 20.45 -18.84 -29.96
C GLY A 466 20.30 -17.86 -28.79
N PHE A 467 21.35 -17.59 -28.01
CA PHE A 467 21.28 -16.75 -26.82
C PHE A 467 20.90 -15.30 -27.16
N TYR A 468 19.93 -14.73 -26.44
CA TYR A 468 19.35 -13.42 -26.77
C TYR A 468 20.39 -12.30 -26.91
N MET A 469 21.39 -12.20 -26.02
CA MET A 469 22.42 -11.16 -26.13
C MET A 469 23.28 -11.34 -27.39
N SER A 470 23.56 -12.59 -27.79
CA SER A 470 24.32 -12.87 -29.03
C SER A 470 23.57 -12.34 -30.26
N ARG A 471 22.25 -12.53 -30.30
CA ARG A 471 21.39 -12.06 -31.40
C ARG A 471 21.21 -10.55 -31.40
N TRP A 472 20.98 -9.94 -30.24
CA TRP A 472 20.77 -8.50 -30.14
C TRP A 472 22.04 -7.67 -30.32
N LYS A 473 23.20 -8.29 -30.12
CA LYS A 473 24.50 -7.69 -30.43
C LYS A 473 24.72 -7.45 -31.93
N GLU A 474 24.08 -8.23 -32.81
CA GLU A 474 24.15 -8.04 -34.25
C GLU A 474 23.33 -6.79 -34.67
N PRO A 475 23.96 -5.74 -35.22
CA PRO A 475 23.24 -4.53 -35.62
C PRO A 475 22.16 -4.82 -36.67
N GLY A 476 20.93 -4.35 -36.44
CA GLY A 476 19.80 -4.53 -37.34
C GLY A 476 19.00 -5.81 -37.13
N ARG A 477 19.54 -6.83 -36.45
CA ARG A 477 18.82 -8.10 -36.22
C ARG A 477 17.67 -7.95 -35.24
N ALA A 478 17.94 -7.39 -34.05
CA ALA A 478 16.92 -7.10 -33.05
C ALA A 478 15.90 -6.08 -33.56
N GLU A 479 16.34 -5.07 -34.31
CA GLU A 479 15.45 -4.08 -34.91
C GLU A 479 14.52 -4.71 -35.95
N THR A 480 15.02 -5.66 -36.74
CA THR A 480 14.19 -6.45 -37.67
C THR A 480 13.22 -7.33 -36.92
N ASP A 481 13.68 -8.01 -35.85
CA ASP A 481 12.83 -8.87 -35.01
C ASP A 481 11.69 -8.07 -34.37
N PHE A 482 12.01 -6.94 -33.73
CA PHE A 482 11.07 -6.07 -33.05
C PHE A 482 10.13 -5.39 -34.06
N GLY A 483 10.65 -4.99 -35.22
CA GLY A 483 9.88 -4.32 -36.29
C GLY A 483 8.78 -5.18 -36.92
N ARG A 484 8.73 -6.48 -36.63
CA ARG A 484 7.61 -7.35 -37.01
C ARG A 484 6.36 -7.13 -36.15
N LEU A 485 6.51 -6.46 -35.01
CA LEU A 485 5.49 -6.31 -33.96
C LEU A 485 5.31 -4.81 -33.64
N ASP A 486 4.16 -4.46 -33.08
CA ASP A 486 3.98 -3.14 -32.47
C ASP A 486 4.77 -3.03 -31.16
N VAL A 487 5.09 -1.79 -30.75
CA VAL A 487 5.92 -1.52 -29.56
C VAL A 487 5.32 -2.14 -28.29
N LYS A 488 3.99 -2.09 -28.13
CA LYS A 488 3.30 -2.68 -26.98
C LYS A 488 3.52 -4.19 -26.94
N THR A 489 3.42 -4.88 -28.06
CA THR A 489 3.69 -6.32 -28.16
C THR A 489 5.16 -6.66 -27.88
N VAL A 490 6.11 -5.85 -28.35
CA VAL A 490 7.55 -6.03 -28.03
C VAL A 490 7.80 -5.93 -26.53
N VAL A 491 7.35 -4.85 -25.88
CA VAL A 491 7.50 -4.65 -24.42
C VAL A 491 6.86 -5.81 -23.65
N ARG A 492 5.64 -6.20 -24.03
CA ARG A 492 4.93 -7.34 -23.45
C ARG A 492 5.76 -8.62 -23.51
N ASN A 493 6.28 -8.94 -24.70
CA ASN A 493 7.02 -10.18 -24.90
C ASN A 493 8.32 -10.18 -24.08
N ILE A 494 9.01 -9.04 -24.00
CA ILE A 494 10.21 -8.91 -23.18
C ILE A 494 9.89 -9.12 -21.69
N TYR A 495 8.87 -8.46 -21.15
CA TYR A 495 8.46 -8.65 -19.74
C TYR A 495 8.09 -10.10 -19.44
N ILE A 496 7.37 -10.78 -20.35
CA ILE A 496 7.04 -12.20 -20.20
C ILE A 496 8.31 -13.05 -20.19
N LEU A 497 9.23 -12.85 -21.15
CA LEU A 497 10.45 -13.66 -21.28
C LEU A 497 11.33 -13.57 -20.04
N PHE A 498 11.58 -12.36 -19.55
CA PHE A 498 12.52 -12.14 -18.45
C PHE A 498 11.88 -12.24 -17.06
N SER A 499 10.58 -12.50 -16.98
CA SER A 499 9.91 -12.92 -15.73
C SER A 499 9.99 -14.43 -15.50
N ARG A 500 10.42 -15.20 -16.51
CA ARG A 500 10.65 -16.65 -16.40
C ARG A 500 12.00 -16.93 -15.73
N SER A 501 12.19 -18.17 -15.28
CA SER A 501 13.46 -18.62 -14.70
C SER A 501 14.46 -19.10 -15.74
N GLU A 502 14.00 -19.44 -16.95
CA GLU A 502 14.85 -19.91 -18.02
C GLU A 502 15.52 -18.75 -18.77
N ILE A 503 16.76 -18.99 -19.21
CA ILE A 503 17.48 -18.08 -20.09
C ILE A 503 16.82 -18.11 -21.48
N PRO A 504 16.44 -16.97 -22.09
CA PRO A 504 15.90 -16.96 -23.45
C PRO A 504 16.95 -17.37 -24.49
N ILE A 505 16.70 -18.52 -25.14
CA ILE A 505 17.54 -19.10 -26.19
C ILE A 505 16.60 -19.51 -27.33
N ALA A 506 16.79 -18.94 -28.53
CA ALA A 506 16.01 -19.26 -29.72
C ALA A 506 16.70 -20.28 -30.63
N ASP A 507 15.92 -21.21 -31.18
CA ASP A 507 16.34 -22.17 -32.20
C ASP A 507 16.77 -21.45 -33.51
N GLU A 508 17.51 -22.13 -34.39
CA GLU A 508 18.06 -21.54 -35.62
C GLU A 508 16.99 -20.91 -36.54
N ASP A 509 15.76 -21.41 -36.52
CA ASP A 509 14.63 -20.99 -37.37
C ASP A 509 13.69 -19.96 -36.73
N LYS A 510 13.95 -19.53 -35.49
CA LYS A 510 13.13 -18.57 -34.73
C LYS A 510 13.94 -17.39 -34.26
N GLU A 511 13.31 -16.25 -34.02
CA GLU A 511 13.91 -15.11 -33.30
C GLU A 511 13.42 -15.01 -31.85
N ILE A 512 14.01 -14.10 -31.05
CA ILE A 512 13.73 -14.01 -29.60
C ILE A 512 12.26 -13.67 -29.34
N MET A 513 11.66 -12.79 -30.14
CA MET A 513 10.25 -12.45 -29.98
C MET A 513 9.29 -13.62 -30.30
N ASP A 514 9.75 -14.67 -31.00
CA ASP A 514 8.93 -15.86 -31.30
C ASP A 514 8.82 -16.84 -30.12
N LEU A 515 9.58 -16.62 -29.04
CA LEU A 515 9.56 -17.46 -27.84
C LEU A 515 8.35 -17.21 -26.92
N VAL A 516 7.49 -16.24 -27.28
CA VAL A 516 6.28 -15.89 -26.54
C VAL A 516 5.06 -16.14 -27.41
N GLU A 517 4.21 -17.07 -26.96
CA GLU A 517 2.93 -17.28 -27.62
C GLU A 517 1.99 -16.08 -27.36
N PRO A 518 1.22 -15.62 -28.36
CA PRO A 518 0.27 -14.52 -28.19
C PRO A 518 -0.74 -14.74 -27.05
N SER A 519 -1.09 -15.99 -26.75
CA SER A 519 -1.99 -16.37 -25.63
C SER A 519 -1.35 -16.32 -24.24
N THR A 520 -0.03 -16.13 -24.12
CA THR A 520 0.65 -16.12 -22.82
C THR A 520 0.17 -14.95 -21.97
N PRO A 521 -0.38 -15.14 -20.76
CA PRO A 521 -0.81 -14.01 -19.93
C PRO A 521 0.40 -13.17 -19.48
N LEU A 522 0.15 -11.88 -19.19
CA LEU A 522 1.14 -11.04 -18.50
C LEU A 522 1.43 -11.62 -17.11
N PRO A 523 2.64 -11.38 -16.55
CA PRO A 523 2.90 -11.63 -15.15
C PRO A 523 1.83 -10.95 -14.28
N SER A 524 1.35 -11.62 -13.23
CA SER A 524 0.22 -11.14 -12.43
C SER A 524 0.43 -9.78 -11.74
N TRP A 525 1.70 -9.37 -11.59
CA TRP A 525 2.13 -8.10 -11.01
C TRP A 525 2.35 -6.99 -12.05
N PHE A 526 2.32 -7.32 -13.36
CA PHE A 526 2.52 -6.37 -14.45
C PHE A 526 1.23 -6.17 -15.23
N THR A 527 0.60 -5.01 -15.07
CA THR A 527 -0.76 -4.78 -15.56
C THR A 527 -0.79 -4.28 -17.00
N GLU A 528 -1.94 -4.36 -17.68
CA GLU A 528 -2.13 -3.76 -19.01
C GLU A 528 -1.89 -2.24 -19.04
N GLU A 529 -2.10 -1.56 -17.92
CA GLU A 529 -1.82 -0.13 -17.75
C GLU A 529 -0.31 0.13 -17.68
N ASP A 530 0.43 -0.68 -16.89
CA ASP A 530 1.88 -0.61 -16.84
C ASP A 530 2.45 -0.84 -18.24
N LEU A 531 1.98 -1.90 -18.91
CA LEU A 531 2.36 -2.21 -20.29
C LEU A 531 2.07 -1.05 -21.25
N SER A 532 0.90 -0.43 -21.15
CA SER A 532 0.53 0.71 -22.01
C SER A 532 1.40 1.94 -21.73
N THR A 533 1.78 2.16 -20.47
CA THR A 533 2.69 3.24 -20.06
C THR A 533 4.08 3.03 -20.64
N TYR A 534 4.66 1.83 -20.48
CA TYR A 534 5.95 1.49 -21.09
C TYR A 534 5.89 1.59 -22.62
N ALA A 535 4.83 1.09 -23.24
CA ALA A 535 4.64 1.15 -24.68
C ALA A 535 4.65 2.60 -25.19
N ALA A 536 3.88 3.50 -24.57
CA ALA A 536 3.84 4.92 -24.96
C ALA A 536 5.20 5.62 -24.82
N LEU A 537 5.97 5.28 -23.78
CA LEU A 537 7.31 5.83 -23.59
C LEU A 537 8.31 5.29 -24.64
N TYR A 538 8.23 4.00 -24.99
CA TYR A 538 9.06 3.41 -26.05
C TYR A 538 8.63 3.76 -27.47
N GLU A 539 7.35 4.07 -27.71
CA GLU A 539 6.89 4.61 -29.00
C GLU A 539 7.56 5.94 -29.31
N LYS A 540 7.85 6.73 -28.26
CA LYS A 540 8.57 8.00 -28.39
C LYS A 540 10.07 7.81 -28.60
N SER A 541 10.73 6.96 -27.79
CA SER A 541 12.19 6.83 -27.81
C SER A 541 12.71 5.83 -28.84
N GLY A 542 11.90 4.84 -29.22
CA GLY A 542 12.36 3.64 -29.91
C GLY A 542 13.29 2.78 -29.05
N PHE A 543 13.88 1.75 -29.67
CA PHE A 543 14.77 0.78 -29.01
C PHE A 543 16.24 0.92 -29.40
N GLN A 544 16.62 1.87 -30.26
CA GLN A 544 17.96 1.92 -30.84
C GLN A 544 19.07 2.09 -29.78
N THR A 545 18.99 3.12 -28.94
CA THR A 545 19.94 3.30 -27.83
C THR A 545 19.79 2.20 -26.78
N ALA A 546 18.55 1.72 -26.59
CA ALA A 546 18.22 0.67 -25.66
C ALA A 546 18.82 -0.70 -26.04
N LEU A 547 19.09 -0.92 -27.33
CA LEU A 547 19.84 -2.08 -27.82
C LEU A 547 21.35 -1.81 -27.88
N GLN A 548 21.74 -0.57 -28.19
CA GLN A 548 23.14 -0.20 -28.35
C GLN A 548 23.95 -0.30 -27.07
N VAL A 549 23.58 0.45 -26.03
CA VAL A 549 24.42 0.57 -24.83
C VAL A 549 24.59 -0.79 -24.13
N PRO A 550 23.50 -1.51 -23.76
CA PRO A 550 23.64 -2.74 -22.99
C PRO A 550 24.23 -3.92 -23.77
N TYR A 551 24.00 -4.05 -25.08
CA TYR A 551 24.37 -5.26 -25.82
C TYR A 551 25.54 -5.09 -26.79
N ARG A 552 25.70 -3.89 -27.38
CA ARG A 552 26.70 -3.64 -28.43
C ARG A 552 27.95 -2.91 -27.89
N SER A 553 27.78 -2.08 -26.87
CA SER A 553 28.89 -1.37 -26.19
C SER A 553 29.44 -2.10 -24.94
N PHE A 554 28.85 -3.24 -24.56
CA PHE A 554 29.19 -3.97 -23.33
C PHE A 554 30.69 -4.29 -23.16
N GLY A 555 31.41 -4.51 -24.27
CA GLY A 555 32.84 -4.80 -24.27
C GLY A 555 33.76 -3.63 -23.91
N GLU A 556 33.23 -2.40 -23.84
CA GLU A 556 34.00 -1.18 -23.54
C GLU A 556 34.17 -0.92 -22.03
N LEU A 557 33.52 -1.72 -21.17
CA LEU A 557 33.62 -1.62 -19.72
C LEU A 557 35.01 -1.99 -19.15
N SER A 558 35.94 -2.49 -19.97
CA SER A 558 37.28 -2.90 -19.49
C SER A 558 38.44 -2.60 -20.44
N ASN A 559 39.24 -1.59 -20.09
CA ASN A 559 40.62 -1.41 -20.59
C ASN A 559 41.67 -2.04 -19.65
N VAL A 560 41.25 -2.78 -18.61
CA VAL A 560 42.13 -3.38 -17.59
C VAL A 560 42.55 -4.79 -18.04
N LYS A 561 43.86 -5.04 -18.12
CA LYS A 561 44.44 -6.27 -18.66
C LYS A 561 44.63 -7.39 -17.63
N ASP A 562 44.51 -7.11 -16.32
CA ASP A 562 44.80 -8.06 -15.23
C ASP A 562 43.74 -8.00 -14.10
N PRO A 563 43.14 -9.12 -13.65
CA PRO A 563 42.06 -9.13 -12.64
C PRO A 563 42.45 -8.64 -11.24
N ILE A 564 43.75 -8.58 -10.93
CA ILE A 564 44.28 -8.13 -9.63
C ILE A 564 44.21 -6.60 -9.48
N ASP A 565 44.20 -5.87 -10.59
CA ASP A 565 44.21 -4.40 -10.61
C ASP A 565 42.81 -3.78 -10.76
N VAL A 566 41.75 -4.58 -10.62
CA VAL A 566 40.36 -4.11 -10.72
C VAL A 566 40.03 -3.24 -9.49
N PRO A 567 39.65 -1.96 -9.69
CA PRO A 567 39.24 -1.07 -8.59
C PRO A 567 38.06 -1.65 -7.82
N LYS A 568 38.04 -1.46 -6.50
CA LYS A 568 36.98 -1.96 -5.61
C LYS A 568 35.91 -0.90 -5.36
N VAL A 569 34.67 -1.33 -5.24
CA VAL A 569 33.56 -0.49 -4.78
C VAL A 569 33.56 -0.50 -3.25
N GLU A 570 34.17 0.52 -2.65
CA GLU A 570 34.35 0.62 -1.19
C GLU A 570 33.09 1.12 -0.45
N ALA A 571 32.13 1.73 -1.16
CA ALA A 571 30.89 2.20 -0.55
C ALA A 571 30.09 1.03 0.05
N PRO A 572 29.32 1.24 1.14
CA PRO A 572 28.36 0.26 1.63
C PRO A 572 27.44 -0.19 0.50
N ALA A 573 27.30 -1.51 0.32
CA ALA A 573 26.62 -2.06 -0.83
C ALA A 573 25.58 -3.12 -0.48
N LEU A 574 24.51 -3.17 -1.26
CA LEU A 574 23.44 -4.16 -1.16
C LEU A 574 23.14 -4.75 -2.53
N LEU A 575 23.00 -6.07 -2.62
CA LEU A 575 22.48 -6.77 -3.79
C LEU A 575 21.18 -7.46 -3.40
N ILE A 576 20.08 -7.18 -4.09
CA ILE A 576 18.83 -7.93 -3.96
C ILE A 576 18.59 -8.67 -5.28
N MET A 577 18.35 -9.97 -5.18
CA MET A 577 18.18 -10.82 -6.35
C MET A 577 17.03 -11.79 -6.14
N GLY A 578 16.31 -12.11 -7.22
CA GLY A 578 15.34 -13.19 -7.19
C GLY A 578 16.01 -14.55 -7.35
N GLU A 579 15.59 -15.55 -6.58
CA GLU A 579 16.05 -16.94 -6.75
C GLU A 579 15.69 -17.51 -8.15
N LYS A 580 14.60 -16.98 -8.72
CA LYS A 580 14.08 -17.31 -10.06
C LYS A 580 14.56 -16.34 -11.14
N ASP A 581 15.47 -15.41 -10.83
CA ASP A 581 16.05 -14.50 -11.82
C ASP A 581 16.92 -15.28 -12.82
N TYR A 582 16.65 -15.12 -14.12
CA TYR A 582 17.37 -15.82 -15.18
C TYR A 582 18.87 -15.45 -15.22
N VAL A 583 19.26 -14.26 -14.75
CA VAL A 583 20.68 -13.86 -14.62
C VAL A 583 21.38 -14.74 -13.59
N PHE A 584 20.67 -15.16 -12.53
CA PHE A 584 21.21 -16.08 -11.53
C PHE A 584 21.63 -17.41 -12.15
N LYS A 585 20.92 -17.81 -13.21
CA LYS A 585 21.12 -19.08 -13.92
C LYS A 585 22.18 -19.00 -15.02
N PHE A 586 22.81 -17.84 -15.22
CA PHE A 586 23.96 -17.75 -16.12
C PHE A 586 25.08 -18.68 -15.66
N PRO A 587 25.81 -19.35 -16.57
CA PRO A 587 26.85 -20.31 -16.20
C PRO A 587 27.90 -19.72 -15.24
N GLY A 588 27.94 -20.22 -14.01
CA GLY A 588 28.87 -19.78 -12.96
C GLY A 588 28.42 -18.55 -12.15
N MET A 589 27.29 -17.92 -12.47
CA MET A 589 26.80 -16.74 -11.75
C MET A 589 26.32 -17.07 -10.33
N GLU A 590 25.54 -18.15 -10.19
CA GLU A 590 25.07 -18.61 -8.88
C GLU A 590 26.25 -18.91 -7.95
N ASP A 591 27.27 -19.63 -8.43
CA ASP A 591 28.49 -19.90 -7.66
C ASP A 591 29.26 -18.62 -7.32
N TYR A 592 29.40 -17.69 -8.27
CA TYR A 592 30.06 -16.40 -8.06
C TYR A 592 29.42 -15.57 -6.94
N ILE A 593 28.09 -15.56 -6.88
CA ILE A 593 27.32 -14.83 -5.86
C ILE A 593 27.33 -15.58 -4.53
N ARG A 594 26.95 -16.87 -4.53
CA ARG A 594 26.78 -17.67 -3.30
C ARG A 594 28.10 -17.98 -2.59
N SER A 595 29.20 -18.13 -3.33
CA SER A 595 30.53 -18.30 -2.73
C SER A 595 31.08 -17.01 -2.09
N GLY A 596 30.44 -15.86 -2.37
CA GLY A 596 30.92 -14.56 -1.94
C GLY A 596 32.10 -14.02 -2.76
N GLN A 597 32.44 -14.62 -3.91
CA GLN A 597 33.50 -14.13 -4.78
C GLN A 597 33.24 -12.68 -5.27
N VAL A 598 31.98 -12.28 -5.43
CA VAL A 598 31.61 -10.88 -5.68
C VAL A 598 32.17 -9.91 -4.62
N LYS A 599 32.30 -10.35 -3.36
CA LYS A 599 32.84 -9.52 -2.26
C LYS A 599 34.34 -9.25 -2.39
N THR A 600 35.05 -9.94 -3.27
CA THR A 600 36.44 -9.58 -3.61
C THR A 600 36.53 -8.20 -4.24
N TYR A 601 35.50 -7.80 -4.99
CA TYR A 601 35.42 -6.51 -5.69
C TYR A 601 34.52 -5.49 -4.97
N VAL A 602 33.54 -5.98 -4.20
CA VAL A 602 32.65 -5.15 -3.38
C VAL A 602 32.72 -5.61 -1.92
N PRO A 603 33.76 -5.22 -1.17
CA PRO A 603 34.05 -5.78 0.16
C PRO A 603 32.91 -5.57 1.18
N ASN A 604 32.18 -4.47 1.07
CA ASN A 604 31.10 -4.09 1.98
C ASN A 604 29.70 -4.49 1.45
N LEU A 605 29.63 -5.58 0.68
CA LEU A 605 28.39 -6.07 0.08
C LEU A 605 27.58 -6.99 1.01
N GLU A 606 26.32 -6.64 1.18
CA GLU A 606 25.26 -7.52 1.66
C GLU A 606 24.47 -8.10 0.49
N ILE A 607 23.99 -9.34 0.63
CA ILE A 607 23.28 -10.06 -0.44
C ILE A 607 21.95 -10.56 0.12
N ILE A 608 20.88 -10.28 -0.59
CA ILE A 608 19.50 -10.70 -0.30
C ILE A 608 19.02 -11.51 -1.49
N ILE A 609 18.53 -12.71 -1.22
CA ILE A 609 17.90 -13.54 -2.25
C ILE A 609 16.42 -13.72 -1.88
N LEU A 610 15.52 -13.32 -2.78
CA LEU A 610 14.08 -13.44 -2.63
C LEU A 610 13.63 -14.79 -3.23
N PRO A 611 13.11 -15.75 -2.45
CA PRO A 611 12.82 -17.11 -2.92
C PRO A 611 11.89 -17.20 -4.13
N ASP A 612 10.92 -16.28 -4.23
CA ASP A 612 9.96 -16.22 -5.34
C ASP A 612 10.23 -15.07 -6.33
N GLY A 613 11.32 -14.32 -6.12
CA GLY A 613 11.76 -13.23 -6.98
C GLY A 613 12.16 -13.72 -8.37
N SER A 614 11.54 -13.14 -9.39
CA SER A 614 12.03 -13.15 -10.79
C SER A 614 13.01 -11.99 -11.00
N HIS A 615 13.28 -11.62 -12.25
CA HIS A 615 14.20 -10.52 -12.57
C HIS A 615 13.72 -9.11 -12.16
N PHE A 616 12.41 -8.89 -12.12
CA PHE A 616 11.81 -7.57 -11.86
C PHE A 616 11.35 -7.41 -10.40
N VAL A 617 12.21 -7.77 -9.44
CA VAL A 617 11.84 -7.82 -8.00
C VAL A 617 11.27 -6.52 -7.45
N GLN A 618 11.68 -5.36 -7.96
CA GLN A 618 11.18 -4.05 -7.54
C GLN A 618 9.72 -3.79 -7.94
N GLU A 619 9.28 -4.41 -9.03
CA GLU A 619 7.89 -4.32 -9.51
C GLU A 619 7.06 -5.51 -8.98
N GLN A 620 7.66 -6.69 -8.88
CA GLN A 620 7.01 -7.90 -8.39
C GLN A 620 6.78 -7.88 -6.86
N PHE A 621 7.76 -7.42 -6.10
CA PHE A 621 7.75 -7.39 -4.63
C PHE A 621 8.15 -6.01 -4.08
N PRO A 622 7.43 -4.94 -4.45
CA PRO A 622 7.80 -3.58 -4.09
C PRO A 622 7.93 -3.41 -2.57
N ASP A 623 7.03 -3.99 -1.78
CA ASP A 623 7.06 -3.88 -0.32
C ASP A 623 8.25 -4.62 0.31
N GLN A 624 8.70 -5.74 -0.27
CA GLN A 624 9.89 -6.44 0.24
C GLN A 624 11.19 -5.73 -0.15
N VAL A 625 11.21 -5.07 -1.31
CA VAL A 625 12.35 -4.24 -1.75
C VAL A 625 12.41 -2.93 -0.96
N ASN A 626 11.26 -2.36 -0.60
CA ASN A 626 11.15 -1.10 0.14
C ASN A 626 11.23 -1.28 1.67
N GLY A 627 10.84 -2.46 2.17
CA GLY A 627 10.52 -2.69 3.57
C GLY A 627 11.72 -3.04 4.46
N LEU A 628 11.50 -2.92 5.77
CA LEU A 628 12.42 -3.41 6.81
C LEU A 628 12.31 -4.93 6.91
N LYS A 629 13.44 -5.63 7.06
CA LYS A 629 13.39 -7.04 7.42
C LYS A 629 13.12 -7.18 8.90
N LEU A 630 12.08 -7.94 9.22
CA LEU A 630 11.77 -8.33 10.58
C LEU A 630 12.12 -9.80 10.76
N HIS A 631 12.88 -10.09 11.80
CA HIS A 631 13.17 -11.44 12.23
C HIS A 631 11.98 -12.02 13.00
N VAL A 632 11.65 -13.27 12.71
CA VAL A 632 10.63 -14.04 13.42
C VAL A 632 11.18 -15.42 13.73
N ALA A 633 11.18 -15.79 15.00
CA ALA A 633 11.38 -17.17 15.42
C ALA A 633 10.04 -17.90 15.46
N GLU A 634 10.00 -19.14 14.95
CA GLU A 634 8.79 -19.94 14.87
C GLU A 634 9.08 -21.41 15.20
N THR A 635 8.16 -22.06 15.91
CA THR A 635 8.17 -23.51 16.14
C THR A 635 6.75 -24.06 16.35
N GLY A 636 6.55 -25.35 16.10
CA GLY A 636 5.25 -26.01 16.14
C GLY A 636 4.43 -25.83 14.85
N SER A 637 3.39 -26.64 14.68
CA SER A 637 2.55 -26.69 13.48
C SER A 637 1.04 -26.67 13.77
N GLY A 638 0.67 -26.31 15.01
CA GLY A 638 -0.73 -26.23 15.43
C GLY A 638 -1.53 -25.18 14.65
N SER A 639 -2.84 -25.42 14.47
CA SER A 639 -3.74 -24.43 13.86
C SER A 639 -4.00 -23.22 14.75
N SER A 640 -3.86 -23.37 16.07
CA SER A 640 -3.95 -22.29 17.05
C SER A 640 -2.59 -21.67 17.27
N VAL A 641 -2.51 -20.34 17.10
CA VAL A 641 -1.24 -19.59 17.10
C VAL A 641 -1.08 -18.80 18.38
N VAL A 642 0.13 -18.82 18.96
CA VAL A 642 0.53 -18.03 20.14
C VAL A 642 1.68 -17.12 19.76
N ILE A 643 1.47 -15.81 19.89
CA ILE A 643 2.46 -14.78 19.58
C ILE A 643 3.12 -14.30 20.88
N PHE A 644 4.45 -14.30 20.93
CA PHE A 644 5.24 -13.85 22.07
C PHE A 644 5.94 -12.52 21.79
N LEU A 645 5.63 -11.49 22.58
CA LEU A 645 6.10 -10.13 22.43
C LEU A 645 7.03 -9.74 23.58
N HIS A 646 8.31 -9.51 23.27
CA HIS A 646 9.37 -9.25 24.25
C HIS A 646 9.39 -7.78 24.73
N GLY A 647 10.01 -7.53 25.89
CA GLY A 647 10.27 -6.20 26.45
C GLY A 647 11.69 -5.70 26.20
N PHE A 648 12.22 -4.83 27.07
CA PHE A 648 13.60 -4.36 27.03
C PHE A 648 14.36 -4.85 28.28
N PRO A 649 15.57 -5.43 28.16
CA PRO A 649 16.42 -5.57 26.97
C PRO A 649 16.20 -6.92 26.28
N GLU A 650 14.99 -7.44 26.33
CA GLU A 650 14.69 -8.76 25.79
C GLU A 650 14.59 -8.71 24.26
N ILE A 651 14.67 -9.89 23.67
CA ILE A 651 14.47 -10.18 22.24
C ILE A 651 13.72 -11.52 22.15
N TRP A 652 13.42 -12.01 20.95
CA TRP A 652 12.70 -13.29 20.75
C TRP A 652 13.24 -14.44 21.63
N TYR A 653 14.56 -14.47 21.85
CA TYR A 653 15.28 -15.49 22.61
C TYR A 653 14.86 -15.59 24.09
N SER A 654 14.30 -14.52 24.67
CA SER A 654 13.70 -14.54 26.02
C SER A 654 12.59 -15.58 26.16
N TRP A 655 11.93 -15.94 25.04
CA TRP A 655 10.80 -16.87 25.00
C TRP A 655 11.17 -18.32 24.70
N ARG A 656 12.47 -18.64 24.57
CA ARG A 656 12.96 -19.97 24.15
C ARG A 656 12.34 -21.14 24.93
N HIS A 657 12.10 -20.96 26.23
CA HIS A 657 11.50 -21.99 27.09
C HIS A 657 9.99 -22.15 26.86
N GLN A 658 9.28 -21.03 26.69
CA GLN A 658 7.83 -21.01 26.49
C GLN A 658 7.45 -21.49 25.08
N MET A 659 8.20 -21.06 24.05
CA MET A 659 7.93 -21.44 22.66
C MET A 659 7.98 -22.95 22.46
N VAL A 660 8.98 -23.62 23.05
CA VAL A 660 9.11 -25.09 22.98
C VAL A 660 7.92 -25.75 23.68
N ALA A 661 7.59 -25.36 24.90
CA ALA A 661 6.48 -25.97 25.65
C ALA A 661 5.12 -25.78 24.98
N VAL A 662 4.87 -24.60 24.38
CA VAL A 662 3.64 -24.31 23.64
C VAL A 662 3.55 -25.12 22.34
N ALA A 663 4.66 -25.28 21.62
CA ALA A 663 4.69 -26.13 20.43
C ALA A 663 4.48 -27.62 20.76
N GLU A 664 5.09 -28.12 21.84
CA GLU A 664 4.89 -29.49 22.33
C GLU A 664 3.44 -29.75 22.77
N ALA A 665 2.74 -28.71 23.24
CA ALA A 665 1.32 -28.77 23.57
C ALA A 665 0.38 -28.68 22.34
N GLY A 666 0.92 -28.64 21.12
CA GLY A 666 0.16 -28.71 19.88
C GLY A 666 -0.24 -27.35 19.29
N PHE A 667 0.33 -26.26 19.76
CA PHE A 667 0.14 -24.92 19.20
C PHE A 667 1.26 -24.56 18.20
N ARG A 668 1.08 -23.47 17.45
CA ARG A 668 2.14 -22.81 16.68
C ARG A 668 2.64 -21.60 17.47
N ALA A 669 3.92 -21.60 17.85
CA ALA A 669 4.54 -20.53 18.63
C ALA A 669 5.35 -19.61 17.71
N VAL A 670 5.13 -18.29 17.82
CA VAL A 670 5.78 -17.27 16.99
C VAL A 670 6.31 -16.15 17.89
N ALA A 671 7.58 -15.78 17.75
CA ALA A 671 8.22 -14.70 18.49
C ALA A 671 8.98 -13.76 17.53
N PRO A 672 8.39 -12.62 17.15
CA PRO A 672 9.08 -11.61 16.34
C PRO A 672 10.06 -10.77 17.18
N ASP A 673 11.14 -10.31 16.55
CA ASP A 673 11.92 -9.17 17.04
C ASP A 673 11.35 -7.87 16.45
N TYR A 674 11.14 -6.85 17.29
CA TYR A 674 10.78 -5.52 16.79
C TYR A 674 11.86 -4.92 15.90
N ARG A 675 11.49 -3.96 15.03
CA ARG A 675 12.49 -3.16 14.29
C ARG A 675 13.53 -2.57 15.24
N GLY A 676 14.80 -2.67 14.89
CA GLY A 676 15.92 -2.24 15.72
C GLY A 676 16.22 -3.11 16.95
N TYR A 677 15.66 -4.32 17.02
CA TYR A 677 16.01 -5.33 18.00
C TYR A 677 16.58 -6.58 17.32
N GLY A 678 17.50 -7.25 18.01
CA GLY A 678 17.95 -8.59 17.67
C GLY A 678 18.42 -8.73 16.23
N LEU A 679 17.72 -9.58 15.47
CA LEU A 679 18.04 -9.84 14.06
C LEU A 679 17.27 -8.96 13.08
N SER A 680 16.24 -8.22 13.53
CA SER A 680 15.48 -7.28 12.70
C SER A 680 16.31 -6.06 12.31
N ASP A 681 15.98 -5.48 11.17
CA ASP A 681 16.62 -4.26 10.67
C ASP A 681 16.30 -3.07 11.58
N SER A 682 17.29 -2.18 11.74
CA SER A 682 17.09 -0.89 12.40
C SER A 682 16.44 0.11 11.45
N PRO A 683 15.46 0.89 11.90
CA PRO A 683 14.92 1.99 11.10
C PRO A 683 16.00 3.03 10.80
N ALA A 684 15.91 3.68 9.64
CA ALA A 684 16.87 4.70 9.21
C ALA A 684 16.92 5.90 10.18
N GLU A 685 15.78 6.27 10.76
CA GLU A 685 15.65 7.33 11.77
C GLU A 685 15.05 6.78 13.07
N PRO A 686 15.85 6.10 13.92
CA PRO A 686 15.37 5.51 15.16
C PRO A 686 14.56 6.47 16.02
N GLU A 687 14.97 7.74 16.11
CA GLU A 687 14.34 8.75 16.96
C GLU A 687 12.89 9.10 16.59
N LYS A 688 12.45 8.79 15.37
CA LYS A 688 11.06 9.01 14.93
C LYS A 688 10.17 7.78 15.13
N THR A 689 10.74 6.65 15.53
CA THR A 689 9.99 5.40 15.68
C THR A 689 9.08 5.48 16.90
N THR A 690 7.85 4.97 16.73
CA THR A 690 6.78 4.97 17.74
C THR A 690 6.24 3.57 18.00
N TYR A 691 5.36 3.42 18.99
CA TYR A 691 4.60 2.19 19.17
C TYR A 691 3.68 1.90 17.97
N ALA A 692 3.18 2.92 17.27
CA ALA A 692 2.35 2.70 16.09
C ALA A 692 3.10 1.96 14.97
N ASP A 693 4.39 2.27 14.81
CA ASP A 693 5.28 1.53 13.91
C ASP A 693 5.39 0.04 14.31
N PHE A 694 5.57 -0.25 15.61
CA PHE A 694 5.65 -1.62 16.11
C PHE A 694 4.34 -2.39 15.86
N ILE A 695 3.19 -1.75 16.07
CA ILE A 695 1.88 -2.37 15.77
C ILE A 695 1.73 -2.64 14.28
N SER A 696 2.08 -1.67 13.42
CA SER A 696 2.05 -1.84 11.97
C SER A 696 2.93 -3.01 11.52
N ASP A 697 4.14 -3.12 12.08
CA ASP A 697 5.06 -4.23 11.81
C ASP A 697 4.47 -5.59 12.21
N LEU A 698 3.90 -5.69 13.41
CA LEU A 698 3.28 -6.92 13.88
C LEU A 698 2.11 -7.34 12.99
N LEU A 699 1.25 -6.40 12.59
CA LEU A 699 0.15 -6.69 11.67
C LEU A 699 0.65 -7.19 10.30
N ALA A 700 1.76 -6.61 9.79
CA ALA A 700 2.40 -7.06 8.57
C ALA A 700 3.00 -8.48 8.71
N VAL A 701 3.65 -8.79 9.85
CA VAL A 701 4.13 -10.13 10.18
C VAL A 701 2.97 -11.14 10.22
N PHE A 702 1.86 -10.79 10.87
CA PHE A 702 0.69 -11.68 10.94
C PHE A 702 0.11 -11.96 9.56
N ALA A 703 0.03 -10.94 8.70
CA ALA A 703 -0.41 -11.12 7.32
C ALA A 703 0.55 -12.03 6.53
N ALA A 704 1.86 -11.81 6.62
CA ALA A 704 2.87 -12.60 5.93
C ALA A 704 2.86 -14.07 6.35
N LEU A 705 2.58 -14.35 7.63
CA LEU A 705 2.49 -15.71 8.17
C LEU A 705 1.10 -16.33 8.06
N SER A 706 0.15 -15.66 7.39
CA SER A 706 -1.24 -16.06 7.24
C SER A 706 -1.96 -16.33 8.57
N ILE A 707 -1.66 -15.52 9.59
CA ILE A 707 -2.22 -15.63 10.94
C ILE A 707 -3.45 -14.74 11.04
N SER A 708 -4.65 -15.33 11.07
CA SER A 708 -5.91 -14.59 11.17
C SER A 708 -6.41 -14.45 12.61
N LYS A 709 -6.19 -15.46 13.46
CA LYS A 709 -6.62 -15.51 14.87
C LYS A 709 -5.53 -16.10 15.77
N PHE A 710 -5.31 -15.53 16.95
CA PHE A 710 -4.15 -15.85 17.77
C PHE A 710 -4.32 -15.48 19.26
N PHE A 711 -3.52 -16.12 20.12
CA PHE A 711 -3.25 -15.67 21.48
C PHE A 711 -2.05 -14.73 21.50
N LEU A 712 -2.06 -13.78 22.44
CA LEU A 712 -0.95 -12.84 22.65
C LEU A 712 -0.33 -13.07 24.03
N VAL A 713 0.99 -13.16 24.09
CA VAL A 713 1.77 -13.25 25.32
C VAL A 713 2.79 -12.11 25.32
N GLY A 714 2.77 -11.25 26.32
CA GLY A 714 3.63 -10.06 26.39
C GLY A 714 4.33 -9.94 27.73
N LYS A 715 5.57 -9.50 27.73
CA LYS A 715 6.32 -9.26 28.97
C LYS A 715 6.96 -7.89 28.95
N ASP A 716 6.96 -7.23 30.12
CA ASP A 716 7.52 -5.89 30.28
C ASP A 716 6.95 -4.91 29.22
N PHE A 717 7.76 -4.20 28.45
CA PHE A 717 7.26 -3.30 27.41
C PHE A 717 6.51 -4.00 26.27
N GLY A 718 6.69 -5.30 26.10
CA GLY A 718 5.91 -6.13 25.18
C GLY A 718 4.46 -6.32 25.61
N ALA A 719 4.12 -6.06 26.88
CA ALA A 719 2.73 -6.08 27.35
C ALA A 719 1.88 -4.95 26.73
N TRP A 720 2.48 -3.80 26.41
CA TRP A 720 1.74 -2.68 25.81
C TRP A 720 1.16 -3.01 24.44
N PRO A 721 1.94 -3.51 23.46
CA PRO A 721 1.39 -4.00 22.20
C PRO A 721 0.35 -5.10 22.36
N VAL A 722 0.47 -5.98 23.37
CA VAL A 722 -0.54 -7.02 23.65
C VAL A 722 -1.89 -6.39 23.97
N PHE A 723 -1.94 -5.45 24.91
CA PHE A 723 -3.19 -4.78 25.28
C PHE A 723 -3.74 -3.91 24.14
N LEU A 724 -2.86 -3.23 23.40
CA LEU A 724 -3.25 -2.39 22.28
C LEU A 724 -3.85 -3.22 21.13
N LEU A 725 -3.23 -4.33 20.74
CA LEU A 725 -3.76 -5.24 19.73
C LEU A 725 -5.09 -5.88 20.17
N ALA A 726 -5.23 -6.24 21.45
CA ALA A 726 -6.48 -6.79 21.96
C ALA A 726 -7.64 -5.77 21.94
N ARG A 727 -7.33 -4.47 22.04
CA ARG A 727 -8.31 -3.37 21.91
C ARG A 727 -8.60 -3.00 20.46
N LEU A 728 -7.58 -3.03 19.59
CA LEU A 728 -7.71 -2.70 18.17
C LEU A 728 -8.37 -3.81 17.35
N HIS A 729 -8.07 -5.07 17.69
CA HIS A 729 -8.49 -6.26 16.96
C HIS A 729 -9.04 -7.36 17.88
N PRO A 730 -10.04 -7.07 18.73
CA PRO A 730 -10.62 -8.06 19.63
C PRO A 730 -11.18 -9.28 18.88
N GLU A 731 -11.59 -9.12 17.63
CA GLU A 731 -12.07 -10.20 16.75
C GLU A 731 -10.98 -11.21 16.36
N ARG A 732 -9.71 -10.80 16.39
CA ARG A 732 -8.53 -11.63 16.05
C ARG A 732 -7.84 -12.21 17.28
N VAL A 733 -8.02 -11.61 18.45
CA VAL A 733 -7.33 -12.02 19.69
C VAL A 733 -8.19 -12.98 20.50
N THR A 734 -7.74 -14.23 20.66
CA THR A 734 -8.45 -15.26 21.43
C THR A 734 -8.31 -15.03 22.95
N GLY A 735 -7.16 -14.54 23.38
CA GLY A 735 -6.87 -14.24 24.78
C GLY A 735 -5.47 -13.64 24.93
N VAL A 736 -5.25 -12.96 26.05
CA VAL A 736 -3.98 -12.28 26.35
C VAL A 736 -3.35 -12.83 27.62
N VAL A 737 -2.03 -12.96 27.63
CA VAL A 737 -1.23 -13.23 28.83
C VAL A 737 -0.19 -12.14 28.97
N THR A 738 -0.09 -11.51 30.14
CA THR A 738 1.00 -10.57 30.44
C THR A 738 1.80 -10.99 31.66
N LEU A 739 3.10 -10.68 31.62
CA LEU A 739 4.05 -11.03 32.69
C LEU A 739 4.69 -9.75 33.23
N GLY A 740 4.60 -9.57 34.56
CA GLY A 740 5.23 -8.44 35.28
C GLY A 740 4.56 -7.07 35.14
N VAL A 741 3.77 -6.85 34.07
CA VAL A 741 3.12 -5.56 33.78
C VAL A 741 1.60 -5.70 33.70
N PRO A 742 0.84 -5.11 34.64
CA PRO A 742 -0.63 -5.06 34.58
C PRO A 742 -1.12 -4.00 33.59
N TYR A 743 -2.37 -4.14 33.14
CA TYR A 743 -3.01 -3.13 32.29
C TYR A 743 -3.24 -1.82 33.04
N SER A 744 -2.85 -0.71 32.43
CA SER A 744 -3.19 0.64 32.88
C SER A 744 -3.79 1.42 31.70
N PRO A 745 -4.96 2.06 31.88
CA PRO A 745 -5.62 2.79 30.81
C PRO A 745 -4.84 4.06 30.41
N PRO A 746 -4.95 4.49 29.14
CA PRO A 746 -4.29 5.67 28.61
C PRO A 746 -4.96 6.95 29.14
N ARG A 747 -4.40 7.46 30.23
CA ARG A 747 -4.46 8.85 30.72
C ARG A 747 -3.03 9.22 31.12
N PRO A 748 -2.68 10.45 31.57
CA PRO A 748 -1.36 10.65 32.17
C PRO A 748 -1.30 9.78 33.44
N THR A 749 -0.88 8.53 33.30
CA THR A 749 -0.85 7.56 34.38
C THR A 749 0.19 8.01 35.39
N MET A 750 -0.18 7.89 36.66
CA MET A 750 0.46 8.35 37.90
C MET A 750 1.99 8.21 38.00
N TYR A 751 2.66 7.42 37.15
CA TYR A 751 4.08 7.11 37.26
C TYR A 751 5.01 8.33 37.14
N HIS A 752 4.66 9.31 36.32
CA HIS A 752 5.55 10.46 36.08
C HIS A 752 5.54 11.51 37.19
N LEU A 753 4.58 11.45 38.13
CA LEU A 753 4.43 12.49 39.14
C LEU A 753 4.98 12.10 40.52
N THR A 754 5.47 10.87 40.71
CA THR A 754 5.94 10.40 42.03
C THR A 754 7.21 9.55 42.03
N LEU A 755 7.77 9.16 40.87
CA LEU A 755 9.00 8.36 40.84
C LEU A 755 10.24 9.25 41.02
N PRO A 756 11.28 8.81 41.78
CA PRO A 756 12.47 9.60 42.05
C PRO A 756 13.20 10.04 40.77
N GLU A 757 13.82 11.22 40.77
CA GLU A 757 14.61 11.73 39.64
C GLU A 757 15.72 10.77 39.21
N GLY A 758 16.32 10.08 40.17
CA GLY A 758 17.36 9.07 39.94
C GLY A 758 16.87 7.77 39.29
N PHE A 759 15.55 7.56 39.15
CA PHE A 759 14.99 6.32 38.62
C PHE A 759 15.26 6.15 37.12
N TYR A 760 15.57 4.93 36.69
CA TYR A 760 16.06 4.65 35.33
C TYR A 760 15.14 5.15 34.21
N ILE A 761 13.81 4.98 34.33
CA ILE A 761 12.85 5.44 33.31
C ILE A 761 12.94 6.95 33.12
N ASN A 762 13.08 7.71 34.22
CA ASN A 762 13.20 9.17 34.16
C ASN A 762 14.50 9.59 33.48
N ARG A 763 15.60 8.88 33.74
CA ARG A 763 16.90 9.18 33.12
C ARG A 763 16.98 8.79 31.65
N TRP A 764 16.43 7.64 31.27
CA TRP A 764 16.49 7.16 29.88
C TRP A 764 15.51 7.90 28.95
N GLN A 765 14.54 8.63 29.50
CA GLN A 765 13.73 9.60 28.75
C GLN A 765 14.57 10.73 28.15
N GLU A 766 15.68 11.11 28.79
CA GLU A 766 16.59 12.13 28.26
C GLU A 766 17.35 11.60 27.05
N THR A 767 17.16 12.27 25.90
CA THR A 767 17.78 11.83 24.64
C THR A 767 19.30 11.95 24.72
N GLY A 768 20.01 10.88 24.41
CA GLY A 768 21.47 10.81 24.43
C GLY A 768 22.07 10.39 25.78
N ARG A 769 21.32 10.44 26.88
CA ARG A 769 21.86 10.11 28.21
C ARG A 769 22.10 8.62 28.38
N ALA A 770 21.10 7.80 28.11
CA ALA A 770 21.23 6.34 28.15
C ALA A 770 22.25 5.84 27.11
N GLU A 771 22.29 6.46 25.94
CA GLU A 771 23.27 6.15 24.90
C GLU A 771 24.70 6.47 25.33
N ALA A 772 24.91 7.60 26.02
CA ALA A 772 26.20 7.93 26.61
C ALA A 772 26.58 6.95 27.72
N ASP A 773 25.63 6.59 28.59
CA ASP A 773 25.83 5.61 29.67
C ASP A 773 26.23 4.24 29.11
N PHE A 774 25.47 3.73 28.16
CA PHE A 774 25.69 2.43 27.52
C PHE A 774 26.95 2.45 26.66
N GLY A 775 27.27 3.57 26.01
CA GLY A 775 28.45 3.73 25.17
C GLY A 775 29.79 3.63 25.92
N ARG A 776 29.78 3.65 27.25
CA ARG A 776 30.95 3.36 28.09
C ARG A 776 31.30 1.87 28.14
N LEU A 777 30.37 1.00 27.74
CA LEU A 777 30.42 -0.45 27.94
C LEU A 777 30.17 -1.17 26.61
N ASP A 778 30.62 -2.42 26.50
CA ASP A 778 30.20 -3.28 25.39
C ASP A 778 28.76 -3.78 25.58
N ALA A 779 28.11 -4.19 24.48
CA ALA A 779 26.72 -4.64 24.50
C ALA A 779 26.47 -5.80 25.48
N LYS A 780 27.44 -6.72 25.61
CA LYS A 780 27.35 -7.84 26.56
C LYS A 780 27.28 -7.31 27.99
N THR A 781 28.13 -6.36 28.35
CA THR A 781 28.19 -5.77 29.69
C THR A 781 26.94 -4.95 30.02
N VAL A 782 26.39 -4.21 29.04
CA VAL A 782 25.11 -3.50 29.21
C VAL A 782 23.98 -4.48 29.54
N VAL A 783 23.81 -5.54 28.75
CA VAL A 783 22.77 -6.55 28.99
C VAL A 783 22.97 -7.22 30.35
N ARG A 784 24.21 -7.60 30.69
CA ARG A 784 24.55 -8.17 32.00
C ARG A 784 24.06 -7.28 33.14
N ASN A 785 24.40 -5.99 33.09
CA ASN A 785 24.06 -5.06 34.16
C ASN A 785 22.54 -4.89 34.28
N ILE A 786 21.83 -4.83 33.15
CA ILE A 786 20.37 -4.75 33.12
C ILE A 786 19.73 -6.00 33.76
N TYR A 787 20.15 -7.21 33.37
CA TYR A 787 19.63 -8.44 34.00
C TYR A 787 19.89 -8.51 35.51
N ILE A 788 21.08 -8.08 35.96
CA ILE A 788 21.39 -8.01 37.39
C ILE A 788 20.49 -7.01 38.12
N LEU A 789 20.27 -5.81 37.54
CA LEU A 789 19.48 -4.75 38.17
C LEU A 789 18.02 -5.16 38.33
N PHE A 790 17.41 -5.70 37.27
CA PHE A 790 15.97 -6.00 37.25
C PHE A 790 15.62 -7.39 37.79
N SER A 791 16.62 -8.20 38.16
CA SER A 791 16.42 -9.40 38.99
C SER A 791 16.37 -9.11 40.49
N ARG A 792 16.62 -7.86 40.90
CA ARG A 792 16.48 -7.42 42.30
C ARG A 792 15.05 -6.98 42.59
N SER A 793 14.69 -6.94 43.86
CA SER A 793 13.39 -6.42 44.27
C SER A 793 13.40 -4.91 44.46
N GLU A 794 14.56 -4.26 44.59
CA GLU A 794 14.67 -2.81 44.78
C GLU A 794 14.50 -2.02 43.48
N LEU A 795 14.00 -0.78 43.59
CA LEU A 795 13.95 0.15 42.46
C LEU A 795 15.38 0.59 42.09
N PRO A 796 15.81 0.48 40.82
CA PRO A 796 17.11 0.99 40.40
C PRO A 796 17.08 2.52 40.31
N ILE A 797 17.64 3.16 41.34
CA ILE A 797 17.71 4.62 41.50
C ILE A 797 19.18 5.03 41.62
N ALA A 798 19.67 5.81 40.67
CA ALA A 798 21.03 6.37 40.69
C ALA A 798 21.07 7.72 41.39
N GLY A 799 22.09 7.93 42.22
CA GLY A 799 22.39 9.24 42.83
C GLY A 799 22.89 10.26 41.80
N GLU A 800 22.97 11.54 42.18
CA GLU A 800 23.32 12.65 41.27
C GLU A 800 24.62 12.42 40.47
N ASN A 801 25.63 11.77 41.07
CA ASN A 801 26.96 11.57 40.49
C ASN A 801 27.19 10.18 39.85
N HIS A 802 26.15 9.36 39.69
CA HIS A 802 26.23 8.02 39.09
C HIS A 802 25.19 7.89 38.00
N GLU A 803 25.45 7.08 36.97
CA GLU A 803 24.44 6.65 35.99
C GLU A 803 23.90 5.24 36.31
N ILE A 804 22.87 4.79 35.59
CA ILE A 804 22.16 3.53 35.90
C ILE A 804 23.11 2.34 35.78
N MET A 805 23.99 2.32 34.78
CA MET A 805 24.96 1.23 34.63
C MET A 805 26.00 1.17 35.76
N ASP A 806 26.19 2.24 36.55
CA ASP A 806 27.12 2.27 37.69
C ASP A 806 26.56 1.57 38.94
N LEU A 807 25.27 1.25 38.96
CA LEU A 807 24.61 0.56 40.07
C LEU A 807 25.00 -0.93 40.20
N VAL A 808 25.76 -1.46 39.24
CA VAL A 808 26.23 -2.84 39.20
C VAL A 808 27.73 -2.88 39.33
N GLU A 809 28.21 -3.43 40.43
CA GLU A 809 29.64 -3.67 40.60
C GLU A 809 30.13 -4.74 39.60
N PRO A 810 31.31 -4.58 38.98
CA PRO A 810 31.86 -5.56 38.05
C PRO A 810 31.99 -6.97 38.64
N ALA A 811 32.19 -7.10 39.96
CA ALA A 811 32.30 -8.39 40.65
C ALA A 811 30.96 -9.09 40.92
N THR A 812 29.82 -8.44 40.67
CA THR A 812 28.49 -9.01 40.91
C THR A 812 28.27 -10.26 40.05
N LEU A 813 27.79 -11.36 40.61
CA LEU A 813 27.51 -12.56 39.83
C LEU A 813 26.21 -12.40 39.02
N LEU A 814 26.11 -13.12 37.89
CA LEU A 814 24.85 -13.24 37.15
C LEU A 814 23.77 -13.91 38.01
N PRO A 815 22.49 -13.62 37.77
CA PRO A 815 21.40 -14.41 38.33
C PRO A 815 21.62 -15.91 38.03
N PRO A 816 21.38 -16.83 38.99
CA PRO A 816 21.72 -18.26 38.81
C PRO A 816 21.05 -18.95 37.61
N TRP A 817 19.92 -18.41 37.15
CA TRP A 817 19.13 -18.92 36.02
C TRP A 817 19.52 -18.28 34.67
N PHE A 818 20.39 -17.27 34.66
CA PHE A 818 20.84 -16.57 33.46
C PHE A 818 22.31 -16.89 33.18
N THR A 819 22.55 -17.70 32.16
CA THR A 819 23.87 -18.29 31.93
C THR A 819 24.79 -17.35 31.14
N GLU A 820 26.10 -17.64 31.14
CA GLU A 820 27.05 -16.95 30.26
C GLU A 820 26.79 -17.19 28.76
N GLU A 821 26.15 -18.31 28.41
CA GLU A 821 25.73 -18.60 27.04
C GLU A 821 24.55 -17.71 26.62
N ASP A 822 23.54 -17.58 27.49
CA ASP A 822 22.44 -16.64 27.27
C ASP A 822 22.97 -15.22 27.10
N LEU A 823 23.84 -14.79 28.03
CA LEU A 823 24.44 -13.46 27.97
C LEU A 823 25.25 -13.24 26.68
N SER A 824 25.97 -14.26 26.22
CA SER A 824 26.74 -14.18 24.96
C SER A 824 25.83 -14.09 23.74
N THR A 825 24.70 -14.80 23.75
CA THR A 825 23.65 -14.73 22.72
C THR A 825 23.07 -13.32 22.63
N TYR A 826 22.64 -12.75 23.76
CA TYR A 826 22.16 -11.37 23.83
C TYR A 826 23.22 -10.36 23.38
N GLY A 827 24.47 -10.53 23.84
CA GLY A 827 25.58 -9.66 23.46
C GLY A 827 25.84 -9.65 21.95
N ALA A 828 25.75 -10.80 21.29
CA ALA A 828 25.88 -10.90 19.84
C ALA A 828 24.73 -10.21 19.10
N LEU A 829 23.50 -10.39 19.57
CA LEU A 829 22.30 -9.82 18.97
C LEU A 829 22.26 -8.29 19.11
N TYR A 830 22.57 -7.74 20.29
CA TYR A 830 22.67 -6.29 20.48
C TYR A 830 23.92 -5.66 19.86
N LYS A 831 25.00 -6.42 19.64
CA LYS A 831 26.13 -5.94 18.84
C LYS A 831 25.71 -5.65 17.40
N LYS A 832 24.73 -6.38 16.86
CA LYS A 832 24.15 -6.14 15.53
C LYS A 832 23.16 -4.97 15.57
N SER A 833 22.13 -5.02 16.41
CA SER A 833 21.03 -4.06 16.38
C SER A 833 21.36 -2.71 17.03
N GLY A 834 22.26 -2.69 18.02
CA GLY A 834 22.45 -1.57 18.92
C GLY A 834 21.24 -1.35 19.85
N PHE A 835 21.30 -0.27 20.65
CA PHE A 835 20.28 0.05 21.66
C PHE A 835 19.40 1.26 21.34
N ARG A 836 19.65 1.99 20.25
CA ARG A 836 18.99 3.29 19.99
C ARG A 836 17.47 3.18 19.87
N THR A 837 16.99 2.35 18.95
CA THR A 837 15.55 2.10 18.78
C THR A 837 14.95 1.48 20.04
N ALA A 838 15.70 0.57 20.66
CA ALA A 838 15.31 -0.12 21.88
C ALA A 838 15.19 0.79 23.12
N LEU A 839 15.85 1.96 23.10
CA LEU A 839 15.68 3.01 24.10
C LEU A 839 14.57 4.00 23.70
N LYS A 840 14.45 4.30 22.40
CA LYS A 840 13.49 5.29 21.89
C LYS A 840 12.04 4.85 22.14
N VAL A 841 11.65 3.67 21.66
CA VAL A 841 10.23 3.30 21.62
C VAL A 841 9.68 3.08 23.04
N PRO A 842 10.29 2.23 23.89
CA PRO A 842 9.76 1.98 25.23
C PRO A 842 9.74 3.19 26.15
N TYR A 843 10.77 4.04 26.11
CA TYR A 843 10.95 5.10 27.12
C TYR A 843 10.52 6.49 26.65
N ARG A 844 10.67 6.81 25.36
CA ARG A 844 10.48 8.17 24.82
C ARG A 844 9.29 8.30 23.88
N SER A 845 8.54 7.22 23.64
CA SER A 845 7.26 7.23 22.93
C SER A 845 6.08 6.72 23.78
N MET A 846 6.31 6.44 25.06
CA MET A 846 5.26 5.97 25.97
C MET A 846 4.11 6.99 26.15
N ARG A 847 4.38 8.29 25.99
CA ARG A 847 3.34 9.34 26.06
C ARG A 847 2.42 9.38 24.85
N SER A 848 2.82 8.74 23.75
CA SER A 848 2.11 8.69 22.47
C SER A 848 1.52 7.29 22.20
N LEU A 849 1.29 6.48 23.23
CA LEU A 849 0.83 5.08 23.09
C LEU A 849 -0.50 4.96 22.31
N ASP A 850 -1.43 5.88 22.54
CA ASP A 850 -2.73 5.95 21.85
C ASP A 850 -2.75 7.02 20.74
N GLU A 851 -1.71 7.84 20.62
CA GLU A 851 -1.64 8.88 19.59
C GLU A 851 -1.53 8.22 18.20
N GLY A 852 -2.57 8.37 17.39
CA GLY A 852 -2.68 7.76 16.06
C GLY A 852 -3.66 6.58 15.98
N PHE A 853 -4.24 6.15 17.10
CA PHE A 853 -5.26 5.09 17.13
C PHE A 853 -6.60 5.63 17.67
N ASP A 854 -7.68 5.48 16.90
CA ASP A 854 -9.03 5.88 17.33
C ASP A 854 -9.68 4.75 18.13
N ILE A 855 -9.32 4.64 19.41
CA ILE A 855 -9.82 3.57 20.31
C ILE A 855 -10.81 4.15 21.33
N PRO A 856 -12.13 4.04 21.08
CA PRO A 856 -13.14 4.63 21.96
C PRO A 856 -13.31 3.86 23.28
N ASN A 857 -12.97 2.57 23.32
CA ASN A 857 -13.14 1.72 24.49
C ASN A 857 -11.81 1.52 25.23
N PRO A 858 -11.70 1.91 26.51
CA PRO A 858 -10.50 1.68 27.32
C PRO A 858 -10.36 0.25 27.83
N ASN A 859 -11.35 -0.63 27.63
CA ASN A 859 -11.35 -1.97 28.20
C ASN A 859 -10.72 -3.02 27.28
N VAL A 860 -10.09 -4.03 27.88
CA VAL A 860 -9.64 -5.25 27.21
C VAL A 860 -10.70 -6.33 27.47
N GLU A 861 -11.48 -6.66 26.43
CA GLU A 861 -12.69 -7.50 26.57
C GLU A 861 -12.41 -9.00 26.43
N VAL A 862 -11.27 -9.36 25.84
CA VAL A 862 -10.84 -10.75 25.69
C VAL A 862 -10.39 -11.35 27.03
N PRO A 863 -10.46 -12.69 27.21
CA PRO A 863 -9.90 -13.35 28.38
C PRO A 863 -8.44 -12.97 28.61
N ALA A 864 -8.06 -12.73 29.86
CA ALA A 864 -6.73 -12.27 30.21
C ALA A 864 -6.13 -13.03 31.40
N LEU A 865 -4.83 -13.30 31.35
CA LEU A 865 -4.04 -13.80 32.48
C LEU A 865 -2.87 -12.85 32.77
N LEU A 866 -2.77 -12.37 34.01
CA LEU A 866 -1.61 -11.65 34.51
C LEU A 866 -0.77 -12.57 35.41
N ILE A 867 0.49 -12.79 35.05
CA ILE A 867 1.46 -13.54 35.87
C ILE A 867 2.43 -12.54 36.51
N MET A 868 2.45 -12.50 37.85
CA MET A 868 3.32 -11.60 38.63
C MET A 868 4.29 -12.39 39.50
N GLY A 869 5.55 -11.98 39.52
CA GLY A 869 6.48 -12.39 40.56
C GLY A 869 6.19 -11.64 41.87
N GLU A 870 6.12 -12.31 43.02
CA GLU A 870 5.90 -11.61 44.30
C GLU A 870 7.09 -10.73 44.73
N LYS A 871 8.27 -10.97 44.12
CA LYS A 871 9.49 -10.17 44.33
C LYS A 871 9.76 -9.20 43.19
N ASP A 872 8.83 -9.03 42.25
CA ASP A 872 8.95 -8.07 41.15
C ASP A 872 8.94 -6.63 41.69
N TYR A 873 9.94 -5.84 41.29
CA TYR A 873 10.09 -4.45 41.71
C TYR A 873 8.93 -3.56 41.21
N ILE A 874 8.20 -3.96 40.17
CA ILE A 874 7.03 -3.24 39.66
C ILE A 874 5.96 -3.07 40.76
N LEU A 875 5.79 -4.06 41.65
CA LEU A 875 4.85 -3.95 42.77
C LEU A 875 5.22 -2.82 43.74
N LYS A 876 6.49 -2.41 43.79
CA LYS A 876 6.97 -1.29 44.61
C LYS A 876 6.71 0.08 43.99
N PHE A 877 6.16 0.15 42.79
CA PHE A 877 5.72 1.42 42.23
C PHE A 877 4.58 1.98 43.10
N PRO A 878 4.57 3.29 43.40
CA PRO A 878 3.54 3.87 44.26
C PRO A 878 2.12 3.48 43.82
N GLY A 879 1.38 2.78 44.69
CA GLY A 879 0.01 2.32 44.45
C GLY A 879 -0.16 1.09 43.55
N MET A 880 0.92 0.53 43.00
CA MET A 880 0.85 -0.59 42.04
C MET A 880 0.44 -1.90 42.69
N GLU A 881 1.03 -2.25 43.83
CA GLU A 881 0.65 -3.45 44.57
C GLU A 881 -0.84 -3.44 44.94
N ASP A 882 -1.34 -2.32 45.46
CA ASP A 882 -2.76 -2.15 45.78
C ASP A 882 -3.63 -2.25 44.52
N TYR A 883 -3.23 -1.61 43.41
CA TYR A 883 -3.97 -1.64 42.15
C TYR A 883 -4.19 -3.07 41.63
N VAL A 884 -3.15 -3.92 41.71
CA VAL A 884 -3.25 -5.33 41.28
C VAL A 884 -3.97 -6.18 42.33
N ARG A 885 -3.54 -6.13 43.60
CA ARG A 885 -4.04 -7.05 44.65
C ARG A 885 -5.48 -6.78 45.07
N THR A 886 -5.95 -5.54 44.96
CA THR A 886 -7.36 -5.20 45.25
C THR A 886 -8.30 -5.44 44.07
N GLY A 887 -7.77 -5.87 42.91
CA GLY A 887 -8.56 -6.15 41.71
C GLY A 887 -9.03 -4.91 40.96
N GLN A 888 -8.43 -3.74 41.18
CA GLN A 888 -8.79 -2.52 40.45
C GLN A 888 -8.54 -2.65 38.94
N VAL A 889 -7.56 -3.46 38.53
CA VAL A 889 -7.30 -3.81 37.13
C VAL A 889 -8.55 -4.40 36.45
N ASN A 890 -9.38 -5.14 37.20
CA ASN A 890 -10.55 -5.83 36.68
C ASN A 890 -11.64 -4.87 36.20
N PHE A 891 -11.58 -3.59 36.60
CA PHE A 891 -12.48 -2.56 36.06
C PHE A 891 -12.25 -2.36 34.55
N PHE A 892 -11.00 -2.50 34.11
CA PHE A 892 -10.61 -2.33 32.70
C PHE A 892 -10.40 -3.67 31.98
N VAL A 893 -10.13 -4.74 32.71
CA VAL A 893 -9.96 -6.09 32.17
C VAL A 893 -10.93 -7.03 32.90
N PRO A 894 -12.23 -7.04 32.53
CA PRO A 894 -13.26 -7.73 33.32
C PRO A 894 -13.03 -9.24 33.47
N SER A 895 -12.39 -9.85 32.47
CA SER A 895 -12.09 -11.28 32.42
C SER A 895 -10.62 -11.58 32.79
N LEU A 896 -10.07 -10.88 33.79
CA LEU A 896 -8.70 -11.05 34.25
C LEU A 896 -8.56 -12.13 35.33
N GLU A 897 -7.67 -13.08 35.09
CA GLU A 897 -7.10 -13.99 36.07
C GLU A 897 -5.71 -13.50 36.48
N THR A 898 -5.36 -13.59 37.77
CA THR A 898 -4.03 -13.20 38.26
C THR A 898 -3.37 -14.39 38.95
N ALA A 899 -2.14 -14.70 38.55
CA ALA A 899 -1.30 -15.73 39.15
C ALA A 899 -0.02 -15.12 39.75
N TYR A 900 0.35 -15.54 40.95
CA TYR A 900 1.56 -15.07 41.64
C TYR A 900 2.60 -16.19 41.75
N VAL A 901 3.85 -15.87 41.43
CA VAL A 901 5.02 -16.75 41.59
C VAL A 901 5.82 -16.27 42.81
N PRO A 902 5.83 -17.01 43.95
CA PRO A 902 6.32 -16.51 45.24
C PRO A 902 7.75 -15.98 45.27
N GLU A 903 8.66 -16.59 44.51
CA GLU A 903 10.07 -16.18 44.45
C GLU A 903 10.39 -15.45 43.13
N GLY A 904 9.37 -15.21 42.31
CA GLY A 904 9.48 -14.60 40.99
C GLY A 904 9.89 -13.14 41.06
N THR A 905 10.88 -12.79 40.26
CA THR A 905 11.34 -11.42 39.99
C THR A 905 10.79 -10.95 38.64
N HIS A 906 11.30 -9.83 38.09
CA HIS A 906 10.79 -9.26 36.85
C HIS A 906 10.96 -10.15 35.61
N PHE A 907 11.90 -11.09 35.64
CA PHE A 907 12.15 -12.07 34.56
C PHE A 907 11.57 -13.46 34.89
N VAL A 908 10.36 -13.50 35.45
CA VAL A 908 9.74 -14.72 35.98
C VAL A 908 9.70 -15.87 34.96
N GLN A 909 9.56 -15.57 33.66
CA GLN A 909 9.51 -16.57 32.59
C GLN A 909 10.84 -17.28 32.32
N GLU A 910 11.96 -16.62 32.65
CA GLU A 910 13.30 -17.21 32.56
C GLU A 910 13.76 -17.78 33.90
N GLN A 911 13.32 -17.18 35.01
CA GLN A 911 13.65 -17.63 36.36
C GLN A 911 12.91 -18.92 36.75
N PHE A 912 11.63 -19.05 36.37
CA PHE A 912 10.77 -20.20 36.68
C PHE A 912 10.01 -20.69 35.43
N PRO A 913 10.72 -21.12 34.37
CA PRO A 913 10.12 -21.42 33.08
C PRO A 913 9.04 -22.51 33.17
N GLU A 914 9.25 -23.58 33.94
CA GLU A 914 8.29 -24.68 34.06
C GLU A 914 6.97 -24.23 34.70
N GLN A 915 7.04 -23.43 35.75
CA GLN A 915 5.85 -22.92 36.44
C GLN A 915 5.08 -21.93 35.55
N VAL A 916 5.79 -21.04 34.85
CA VAL A 916 5.18 -20.09 33.92
C VAL A 916 4.56 -20.83 32.73
N ASN A 917 5.24 -21.84 32.18
CA ASN A 917 4.72 -22.68 31.10
C ASN A 917 3.40 -23.36 31.50
N GLN A 918 3.31 -23.92 32.71
CA GLN A 918 2.07 -24.53 33.21
C GLN A 918 0.91 -23.53 33.27
N LEU A 919 1.16 -22.30 33.72
CA LEU A 919 0.14 -21.25 33.79
C LEU A 919 -0.32 -20.82 32.39
N ILE A 920 0.61 -20.59 31.47
CA ILE A 920 0.32 -20.24 30.08
C ILE A 920 -0.50 -21.37 29.42
N LEU A 921 -0.03 -22.61 29.49
CA LEU A 921 -0.70 -23.76 28.86
C LEU A 921 -2.09 -24.00 29.44
N ALA A 922 -2.27 -23.88 30.76
CA ALA A 922 -3.58 -23.99 31.38
C ALA A 922 -4.56 -22.94 30.86
N PHE A 923 -4.10 -21.70 30.69
CA PHE A 923 -4.91 -20.63 30.12
C PHE A 923 -5.22 -20.87 28.63
N LEU A 924 -4.23 -21.23 27.83
CA LEU A 924 -4.41 -21.53 26.41
C LEU A 924 -5.44 -22.64 26.22
N HIS A 925 -5.30 -23.78 26.89
CA HIS A 925 -6.25 -24.89 26.77
C HIS A 925 -7.66 -24.55 27.25
N LYS A 926 -7.80 -23.66 28.23
CA LYS A 926 -9.10 -23.20 28.73
C LYS A 926 -9.86 -22.34 27.71
N HIS A 927 -9.15 -21.64 26.84
CA HIS A 927 -9.71 -20.64 25.93
C HIS A 927 -9.51 -20.95 24.43
N SER A 928 -8.94 -22.12 24.10
CA SER A 928 -8.70 -22.57 22.73
C SER A 928 -9.94 -23.04 22.00
#